data_AF-A0A3N4JGY4-F1
#
_entry.id   AF-A0A3N4JGY4-F1
#
_cell.length_a   1.000
_cell.length_b   1.000
_cell.length_c   1.000
_cell.angle_alpha   90.00
_cell.angle_beta   90.00
_cell.angle_gamma   90.00
#
_symmetry.space_group_name_H-M   'P 1'
#
loop_
_entity.id
_entity.type
_entity.pdbx_description
1 polymer ?
#
loop_
_entity_poly.entity_id
_entity_poly.type
_entity_poly.pdbx_seq_one_letter_code
_entity_poly.pdbx_strand_id
1 'polypeptide(L)'
;MPPPLPQPPTLNSTVEITKYLRSRDLPLPNLLSFAEKVRQDNKVFFPRKEEWLLEWLVQRLGEKGDGSARARCNPAFWRMLLKLLHDSSQASIATILRKHSFLQVVGKTLSEAKALPVAVVGGALEGGEGVLDIDGGEMYHTPREEPISVDSSGTEEGFSVTYGNVEASVSQLLPGIYNVLSYLQEQAFDGVKKDNGVVAALRGTPEFGAQVLGSYFEACLVLIKAEKNVSEEWTRSVLNVWKSCIWGNPNSKKASFFLIFSTTCLMPVNNLLAFQPPQPTLQPYLEELLLEFIFTPEIIFPSTPGKPSKASSKELMALMEPLKSQTTGRVQLFRLAIGPQLRRSKPDIETVEALMQAVVPLSYAKTSPQIFTEVLELLVENNINLSSETLSLIVDETSGLASGRARDVKWRLIDLALKLDFDIFLGGSNQRRGDNLIHAIGHASVDDNNEQILKTLKVLIESYAKARNLAGFIELWAKELRSRAALWENDAVAKMVGDRLEKGLSSFQIEKVFKQACEAGSDLDWVLIDALLRGVRTEVTEAKIKRFLPNIVDAAEACKNGWRRWRVLLRVIQIDRAVVDQGFSQRVKPSAKKNVDPREILFFKEFQIALSGANTVSPVDDALGVPLPSDGVAHWTGSVKDINNQNLCLALNTGFANNWLESIEHIRSLPAKEKFIDHFLDMALHTKDDEKSLISAQGIWLNMLADGEFFELPTLKGGYLMHPNISFPCLTLIPLDI
;
A
#
# COMPACT_ATOMS: atom_id res chain seq x y z
N MET A 1 -18.75 55.49 21.64
CA MET A 1 -18.59 55.61 20.17
C MET A 1 -17.11 55.83 19.88
N PRO A 2 -16.47 55.02 19.01
CA PRO A 2 -15.13 55.33 18.54
C PRO A 2 -15.15 56.66 17.75
N PRO A 3 -14.08 57.47 17.81
CA PRO A 3 -13.99 58.70 17.04
C PRO A 3 -14.10 58.42 15.53
N PRO A 4 -14.72 59.32 14.75
CA PRO A 4 -14.85 59.16 13.30
C PRO A 4 -13.47 59.02 12.66
N LEU A 5 -13.34 58.08 11.71
CA LEU A 5 -12.09 57.85 11.00
C LEU A 5 -11.67 59.16 10.28
N PRO A 6 -10.39 59.58 10.39
CA PRO A 6 -9.92 60.76 9.70
C PRO A 6 -10.14 60.63 8.18
N GLN A 7 -10.78 61.63 7.59
CA GLN A 7 -11.02 61.66 6.14
C GLN A 7 -9.70 61.78 5.37
N PRO A 8 -9.59 61.14 4.18
CA PRO A 8 -8.39 61.24 3.36
C PRO A 8 -8.18 62.70 2.91
N PRO A 9 -6.96 63.25 3.01
CA PRO A 9 -6.68 64.62 2.61
C PRO A 9 -6.87 64.80 1.10
N THR A 10 -7.13 66.04 0.69
CA THR A 10 -7.08 66.41 -0.72
C THR A 10 -5.66 66.24 -1.26
N LEU A 11 -5.52 65.72 -2.49
CA LEU A 11 -4.22 65.55 -3.16
C LEU A 11 -3.69 66.90 -3.66
N ASN A 12 -3.41 67.82 -2.74
CA ASN A 12 -2.93 69.17 -3.04
C ASN A 12 -1.55 69.45 -2.44
N SER A 13 -1.09 68.63 -1.48
CA SER A 13 0.18 68.82 -0.77
C SER A 13 0.89 67.51 -0.47
N THR A 14 2.15 67.38 -0.88
CA THR A 14 3.01 66.22 -0.59
C THR A 14 3.19 66.01 0.93
N VAL A 15 3.20 67.08 1.72
CA VAL A 15 3.32 67.00 3.18
C VAL A 15 2.08 66.34 3.79
N GLU A 16 0.89 66.67 3.30
CA GLU A 16 -0.37 66.09 3.78
C GLU A 16 -0.49 64.61 3.37
N ILE A 17 -0.11 64.29 2.14
CA ILE A 17 -0.08 62.91 1.62
C ILE A 17 0.83 62.03 2.47
N THR A 18 2.07 62.47 2.71
CA THR A 18 3.05 61.70 3.49
C THR A 18 2.65 61.60 4.97
N LYS A 19 2.07 62.65 5.57
CA LYS A 19 1.55 62.63 6.94
C LYS A 19 0.40 61.63 7.08
N TYR A 20 -0.53 61.61 6.13
CA TYR A 20 -1.66 60.69 6.16
C TYR A 20 -1.22 59.23 5.99
N LEU A 21 -0.36 58.92 5.03
CA LEU A 21 0.15 57.56 4.82
C LEU A 21 1.03 57.05 5.97
N ARG A 22 1.68 57.94 6.72
CA ARG A 22 2.46 57.59 7.92
C ARG A 22 1.63 57.53 9.20
N SER A 23 0.35 57.92 9.17
CA SER A 23 -0.51 57.83 10.35
C SER A 23 -0.63 56.38 10.81
N ARG A 24 -0.50 56.19 12.12
CA ARG A 24 -0.71 54.90 12.79
C ARG A 24 -2.14 54.75 13.32
N ASP A 25 -2.94 55.80 13.23
CA ASP A 25 -4.30 55.87 13.73
C ASP A 25 -5.28 55.12 12.82
N LEU A 26 -4.87 54.87 11.57
CA LEU A 26 -5.65 54.13 10.57
C LEU A 26 -5.08 52.71 10.37
N PRO A 27 -5.96 51.69 10.28
CA PRO A 27 -5.56 50.36 9.83
C PRO A 27 -4.91 50.42 8.44
N LEU A 28 -3.79 49.72 8.28
CA LEU A 28 -3.02 49.71 7.04
C LEU A 28 -3.86 49.36 5.79
N PRO A 29 -4.83 48.40 5.82
CA PRO A 29 -5.73 48.14 4.69
C PRO A 29 -6.48 49.37 4.18
N ASN A 30 -6.86 50.30 5.06
CA ASN A 30 -7.63 51.49 4.69
C ASN A 30 -6.77 52.54 3.99
N LEU A 31 -5.44 52.47 4.14
CA LEU A 31 -4.50 53.37 3.49
C LEU A 31 -4.16 52.95 2.05
N LEU A 32 -4.44 51.69 1.67
CA LEU A 32 -4.04 51.13 0.39
C LEU A 32 -4.72 51.81 -0.80
N SER A 33 -6.03 52.05 -0.72
CA SER A 33 -6.79 52.73 -1.79
C SER A 33 -6.31 54.17 -2.01
N PHE A 34 -5.97 54.88 -0.92
CA PHE A 34 -5.38 56.20 -1.00
C PHE A 34 -3.97 56.16 -1.60
N ALA A 35 -3.14 55.19 -1.23
CA ALA A 35 -1.80 55.04 -1.78
C ALA A 35 -1.83 54.73 -3.29
N GLU A 36 -2.78 53.91 -3.77
CA GLU A 36 -2.98 53.65 -5.20
C GLU A 36 -3.46 54.92 -5.93
N LYS A 37 -4.34 55.71 -5.32
CA LYS A 37 -4.77 57.01 -5.86
C LYS A 37 -3.59 57.97 -5.99
N VAL A 38 -2.72 58.05 -4.97
CA VAL A 38 -1.49 58.86 -5.01
C VAL A 38 -0.58 58.38 -6.15
N ARG A 39 -0.39 57.06 -6.31
CA ARG A 39 0.42 56.49 -7.39
C ARG A 39 -0.08 56.93 -8.77
N GLN A 40 -1.39 56.90 -9.00
CA GLN A 40 -1.99 57.24 -10.29
C GLN A 40 -2.10 58.76 -10.54
N ASP A 41 -2.10 59.58 -9.50
CA ASP A 41 -2.26 61.02 -9.65
C ASP A 41 -0.96 61.71 -10.11
N ASN A 42 -1.09 62.50 -11.17
CA ASN A 42 0.00 63.30 -11.74
C ASN A 42 -0.14 64.80 -11.42
N LYS A 43 -1.19 65.21 -10.69
CA LYS A 43 -1.47 66.61 -10.38
C LYS A 43 -0.54 67.18 -9.30
N VAL A 44 -0.05 66.35 -8.38
CA VAL A 44 0.87 66.77 -7.33
C VAL A 44 2.30 66.43 -7.73
N PHE A 45 3.20 67.41 -7.67
CA PHE A 45 4.62 67.16 -7.80
C PHE A 45 5.16 66.44 -6.55
N PHE A 46 5.32 65.12 -6.67
CA PHE A 46 5.93 64.28 -5.65
C PHE A 46 7.20 63.65 -6.24
N PRO A 47 8.39 64.20 -5.95
CA PRO A 47 9.66 63.64 -6.43
C PRO A 47 9.81 62.18 -6.00
N ARG A 48 10.20 61.30 -6.93
CA ARG A 48 10.50 59.89 -6.64
C ARG A 48 9.33 59.17 -5.96
N LYS A 49 8.11 59.51 -6.38
CA LYS A 49 6.84 59.08 -5.78
C LYS A 49 6.76 57.55 -5.65
N GLU A 50 7.13 56.84 -6.71
CA GLU A 50 7.07 55.39 -6.80
C GLU A 50 8.02 54.74 -5.80
N GLU A 51 9.24 55.27 -5.69
CA GLU A 51 10.28 54.75 -4.80
C GLU A 51 9.96 55.07 -3.33
N TRP A 52 9.38 56.25 -3.06
CA TRP A 52 8.89 56.60 -1.73
C TRP A 52 7.71 55.70 -1.30
N LEU A 53 6.76 55.45 -2.22
CA LEU A 53 5.63 54.55 -1.97
C LEU A 53 6.10 53.10 -1.77
N LEU A 54 7.11 52.66 -2.53
CA LEU A 54 7.74 51.35 -2.36
C LEU A 54 8.38 51.24 -0.98
N GLU A 55 9.17 52.23 -0.56
CA GLU A 55 9.78 52.26 0.77
C GLU A 55 8.73 52.24 1.88
N TRP A 56 7.69 53.08 1.76
CA TRP A 56 6.57 53.10 2.68
C TRP A 56 5.89 51.73 2.79
N LEU A 57 5.58 51.10 1.66
CA LEU A 57 4.86 49.84 1.62
C LEU A 57 5.66 48.72 2.28
N VAL A 58 6.94 48.55 1.89
CA VAL A 58 7.81 47.51 2.44
C VAL A 58 8.06 47.76 3.94
N GLN A 59 8.27 49.02 4.34
CA GLN A 59 8.42 49.38 5.75
C GLN A 59 7.18 49.00 6.57
N ARG A 60 5.97 49.36 6.10
CA ARG A 60 4.71 49.10 6.81
C ARG A 60 4.37 47.61 6.87
N LEU A 61 4.68 46.86 5.82
CA LEU A 61 4.60 45.40 5.82
C LEU A 61 5.66 44.76 6.73
N GLY A 62 6.78 45.43 7.01
CA GLY A 62 7.81 44.97 7.95
C GLY A 62 7.47 45.19 9.43
N GLU A 63 6.55 46.10 9.74
CA GLU A 63 6.16 46.45 11.11
C GLU A 63 5.53 45.26 11.88
N LYS A 64 5.62 45.33 13.21
CA LYS A 64 5.01 44.37 14.13
C LYS A 64 3.59 44.83 14.49
N GLY A 65 2.69 43.87 14.69
CA GLY A 65 1.31 44.09 15.13
C GLY A 65 0.27 43.53 14.17
N ASP A 66 -0.95 43.36 14.67
CA ASP A 66 -2.06 42.70 13.97
C ASP A 66 -2.47 43.43 12.68
N GLY A 67 -2.39 44.76 12.67
CA GLY A 67 -2.68 45.57 11.49
C GLY A 67 -1.73 45.28 10.32
N SER A 68 -0.44 45.08 10.61
CA SER A 68 0.56 44.71 9.59
C SER A 68 0.43 43.25 9.18
N ALA A 69 0.07 42.35 10.09
CA ALA A 69 -0.19 40.95 9.76
C ALA A 69 -1.39 40.79 8.81
N ARG A 70 -2.49 41.49 9.09
CA ARG A 70 -3.66 41.55 8.18
C ARG A 70 -3.32 42.14 6.82
N ALA A 71 -2.44 43.15 6.75
CA ALA A 71 -2.00 43.71 5.49
C ALA A 71 -1.09 42.75 4.70
N ARG A 72 -0.18 42.04 5.38
CA ARG A 72 0.65 40.98 4.76
C ARG A 72 -0.19 39.86 4.17
N CYS A 73 -1.27 39.47 4.86
CA CYS A 73 -2.18 38.43 4.38
C CYS A 73 -3.21 38.92 3.34
N ASN A 74 -3.18 40.20 2.95
CA ASN A 74 -4.10 40.74 1.95
C ASN A 74 -3.44 40.77 0.55
N PRO A 75 -3.96 40.01 -0.44
CA PRO A 75 -3.38 39.94 -1.79
C PRO A 75 -3.28 41.29 -2.52
N ALA A 76 -4.09 42.28 -2.15
CA ALA A 76 -4.04 43.61 -2.75
C ALA A 76 -2.72 44.35 -2.46
N PHE A 77 -2.11 44.12 -1.30
CA PHE A 77 -0.81 44.70 -0.95
C PHE A 77 0.31 44.14 -1.82
N TRP A 78 0.30 42.84 -2.10
CA TRP A 78 1.27 42.19 -2.99
C TRP A 78 1.13 42.63 -4.44
N ARG A 79 -0.11 42.84 -4.91
CA ARG A 79 -0.36 43.42 -6.24
C ARG A 79 0.14 44.86 -6.34
N MET A 80 -0.09 45.69 -5.32
CA MET A 80 0.45 47.05 -5.30
C MET A 80 1.99 47.04 -5.28
N LEU A 81 2.59 46.17 -4.47
CA LEU A 81 4.03 46.00 -4.40
C LEU A 81 4.61 45.66 -5.77
N LEU A 82 4.02 44.69 -6.49
CA LEU A 82 4.45 44.31 -7.83
C LEU A 82 4.41 45.50 -8.81
N LYS A 83 3.33 46.29 -8.81
CA LYS A 83 3.24 47.50 -9.65
C LYS A 83 4.36 48.50 -9.33
N LEU A 84 4.58 48.78 -8.04
CA LEU A 84 5.64 49.69 -7.61
C LEU A 84 7.05 49.19 -7.98
N LEU A 85 7.25 47.87 -7.99
CA LEU A 85 8.50 47.25 -8.44
C LEU A 85 8.72 47.39 -9.95
N HIS A 86 7.67 47.36 -10.77
CA HIS A 86 7.76 47.66 -12.21
C HIS A 86 8.03 49.14 -12.48
N ASP A 87 7.44 50.03 -11.69
CA ASP A 87 7.52 51.48 -11.90
C ASP A 87 8.82 52.10 -11.34
N SER A 88 9.59 51.37 -10.52
CA SER A 88 10.79 51.89 -9.82
C SER A 88 12.12 51.50 -10.48
N SER A 89 13.16 52.30 -10.23
CA SER A 89 14.53 51.98 -10.68
C SER A 89 15.15 50.81 -9.92
N GLN A 90 15.86 49.90 -10.62
CA GLN A 90 16.46 48.68 -10.03
C GLN A 90 17.42 48.95 -8.86
N ALA A 91 18.21 50.03 -8.93
CA ALA A 91 19.12 50.42 -7.85
C ALA A 91 18.36 50.81 -6.56
N SER A 92 17.21 51.48 -6.72
CA SER A 92 16.37 51.90 -5.60
C SER A 92 15.63 50.70 -5.00
N ILE A 93 15.10 49.81 -5.84
CA ILE A 93 14.48 48.55 -5.41
C ILE A 93 15.45 47.76 -4.52
N ALA A 94 16.65 47.49 -5.02
CA ALA A 94 17.70 46.77 -4.29
C ALA A 94 17.99 47.39 -2.91
N THR A 95 18.12 48.72 -2.87
CA THR A 95 18.45 49.46 -1.65
C THR A 95 17.30 49.40 -0.64
N ILE A 96 16.07 49.65 -1.10
CA ILE A 96 14.87 49.67 -0.25
C ILE A 96 14.58 48.28 0.31
N LEU A 97 14.55 47.25 -0.54
CA LEU A 97 14.25 45.88 -0.12
C LEU A 97 15.29 45.36 0.90
N ARG A 98 16.56 45.69 0.71
CA ARG A 98 17.63 45.35 1.67
C ARG A 98 17.49 46.13 2.98
N LYS A 99 17.24 47.44 2.90
CA LYS A 99 17.06 48.31 4.07
C LYS A 99 15.94 47.83 5.00
N HIS A 100 14.87 47.29 4.42
CA HIS A 100 13.69 46.84 5.16
C HIS A 100 13.56 45.32 5.30
N SER A 101 14.65 44.57 5.05
CA SER A 101 14.70 43.11 5.23
C SER A 101 13.51 42.39 4.56
N PHE A 102 13.28 42.67 3.28
CA PHE A 102 12.09 42.20 2.55
C PHE A 102 11.85 40.68 2.69
N LEU A 103 12.89 39.86 2.73
CA LEU A 103 12.75 38.42 2.94
C LEU A 103 12.04 38.06 4.26
N GLN A 104 12.23 38.86 5.33
CA GLN A 104 11.50 38.68 6.58
C GLN A 104 10.01 39.01 6.42
N VAL A 105 9.64 39.92 5.53
CA VAL A 105 8.25 40.21 5.20
C VAL A 105 7.61 39.00 4.54
N VAL A 106 8.29 38.38 3.57
CA VAL A 106 7.82 37.14 2.90
C VAL A 106 7.66 36.01 3.92
N GLY A 107 8.67 35.77 4.77
CA GLY A 107 8.62 34.72 5.80
C GLY A 107 7.47 34.92 6.79
N LYS A 108 7.31 36.14 7.32
CA LYS A 108 6.18 36.48 8.21
C LYS A 108 4.84 36.23 7.51
N THR A 109 4.72 36.66 6.26
CA THR A 109 3.49 36.49 5.48
C THR A 109 3.10 35.02 5.35
N LEU A 110 4.04 34.14 4.98
CA LEU A 110 3.79 32.70 4.86
C LEU A 110 3.48 32.04 6.21
N SER A 111 4.07 32.52 7.31
CA SER A 111 3.76 32.01 8.64
C SER A 111 2.39 32.47 9.15
N GLU A 112 2.00 33.71 8.85
CA GLU A 112 0.77 34.34 9.34
C GLU A 112 -0.46 33.94 8.52
N ALA A 113 -0.28 33.67 7.22
CA ALA A 113 -1.36 33.21 6.33
C ALA A 113 -2.07 31.94 6.83
N LYS A 114 -1.41 31.17 7.71
CA LYS A 114 -1.96 29.97 8.35
C LYS A 114 -2.75 30.27 9.61
N ALA A 115 -2.41 31.34 10.31
CA ALA A 115 -2.95 31.68 11.62
C ALA A 115 -4.16 32.61 11.55
N LEU A 116 -4.24 33.44 10.50
CA LEU A 116 -5.29 34.43 10.35
C LEU A 116 -6.36 33.97 9.36
N PRO A 117 -7.61 33.72 9.79
CA PRO A 117 -8.72 33.58 8.87
C PRO A 117 -8.92 34.91 8.13
N VAL A 118 -9.18 34.86 6.81
CA VAL A 118 -9.51 36.06 6.04
C VAL A 118 -10.71 36.72 6.71
N ALA A 119 -10.50 37.89 7.33
CA ALA A 119 -11.60 38.77 7.60
C ALA A 119 -12.15 39.16 6.22
N VAL A 120 -13.29 38.61 5.84
CA VAL A 120 -14.03 39.00 4.65
C VAL A 120 -14.25 40.50 4.78
N VAL A 121 -13.38 41.29 4.15
CA VAL A 121 -13.58 42.72 3.99
C VAL A 121 -14.77 42.80 3.06
N GLY A 122 -15.94 43.10 3.63
CA GLY A 122 -17.20 43.24 2.91
C GLY A 122 -17.01 44.12 1.68
N GLY A 123 -17.00 43.48 0.53
CA GLY A 123 -16.92 44.09 -0.78
C GLY A 123 -18.09 43.59 -1.61
N ALA A 124 -19.29 44.01 -1.26
CA ALA A 124 -20.50 43.89 -2.08
C ALA A 124 -21.43 45.08 -1.74
N LEU A 125 -21.11 46.25 -2.29
CA LEU A 125 -22.09 47.30 -2.55
C LEU A 125 -22.49 47.16 -4.01
N GLU A 126 -23.35 46.17 -4.29
CA GLU A 126 -24.20 46.17 -5.48
C GLU A 126 -25.60 45.70 -5.09
N GLY A 127 -26.53 46.65 -5.07
CA GLY A 127 -27.92 46.52 -5.55
C GLY A 127 -28.84 45.50 -4.88
N GLY A 128 -29.80 45.99 -4.09
CA GLY A 128 -31.00 45.22 -3.72
C GLY A 128 -31.92 45.98 -2.78
N GLU A 129 -32.72 46.90 -3.34
CA GLU A 129 -33.92 47.42 -2.67
C GLU A 129 -34.83 46.25 -2.28
N GLY A 130 -35.22 46.22 -1.01
CA GLY A 130 -36.11 45.20 -0.46
C GLY A 130 -36.62 45.64 0.90
N VAL A 131 -37.62 46.51 0.85
CA VAL A 131 -38.52 46.89 1.95
C VAL A 131 -38.92 45.66 2.77
N LEU A 132 -38.82 45.74 4.10
CA LEU A 132 -39.82 45.22 5.04
C LEU A 132 -39.53 45.74 6.45
N ASP A 133 -40.47 46.56 6.95
CA ASP A 133 -40.70 46.90 8.35
C ASP A 133 -41.03 45.64 9.18
N ILE A 134 -40.68 45.65 10.47
CA ILE A 134 -41.32 45.04 11.66
C ILE A 134 -40.38 45.36 12.84
N ASP A 135 -40.67 46.40 13.62
CA ASP A 135 -41.40 46.36 14.92
C ASP A 135 -40.77 45.34 15.89
N GLY A 136 -40.05 45.73 16.94
CA GLY A 136 -40.55 46.48 18.08
C GLY A 136 -40.54 45.53 19.29
N GLY A 137 -39.64 45.74 20.25
CA GLY A 137 -39.58 44.86 21.43
C GLY A 137 -38.32 45.01 22.26
N GLU A 138 -38.19 46.12 22.99
CA GLU A 138 -37.36 46.18 24.19
C GLU A 138 -37.94 45.24 25.25
N MET A 139 -37.14 44.32 25.78
CA MET A 139 -37.44 43.68 27.06
C MET A 139 -36.16 43.44 27.87
N TYR A 140 -36.04 44.20 28.95
CA TYR A 140 -35.11 43.98 30.04
C TYR A 140 -35.52 42.73 30.83
N HIS A 141 -34.57 41.89 31.26
CA HIS A 141 -34.51 41.34 32.64
C HIS A 141 -33.23 40.52 32.90
N THR A 142 -32.41 41.06 33.81
CA THR A 142 -31.66 40.48 34.95
C THR A 142 -31.22 39.00 35.03
N PRO A 143 -30.07 38.73 35.69
CA PRO A 143 -29.41 37.43 35.77
C PRO A 143 -29.99 36.54 36.89
N ARG A 144 -30.06 35.22 36.64
CA ARG A 144 -30.36 34.23 37.68
C ARG A 144 -29.41 33.05 37.57
N GLU A 145 -28.64 32.85 38.63
CA GLU A 145 -27.70 31.75 38.84
C GLU A 145 -28.41 30.45 39.26
N GLU A 146 -27.90 29.35 38.68
CA GLU A 146 -27.75 27.98 39.23
C GLU A 146 -28.98 27.03 39.41
N PRO A 147 -28.81 25.68 39.47
CA PRO A 147 -27.75 24.80 38.93
C PRO A 147 -28.26 23.42 38.36
N ILE A 148 -27.30 22.60 37.89
CA ILE A 148 -27.26 21.12 37.73
C ILE A 148 -27.90 20.43 36.50
N SER A 149 -27.06 19.60 35.87
CA SER A 149 -27.28 18.23 35.35
C SER A 149 -27.39 17.99 33.84
N VAL A 150 -26.32 17.36 33.31
CA VAL A 150 -26.28 16.17 32.44
C VAL A 150 -27.27 16.12 31.27
N ASP A 151 -26.77 16.32 30.05
CA ASP A 151 -26.73 15.22 29.08
C ASP A 151 -25.93 15.53 27.82
N SER A 152 -25.29 14.47 27.32
CA SER A 152 -24.39 14.42 26.17
C SER A 152 -25.16 14.38 24.85
N SER A 153 -25.06 15.43 24.05
CA SER A 153 -25.17 15.34 22.58
C SER A 153 -24.47 16.55 21.94
N GLY A 154 -23.15 16.46 21.79
CA GLY A 154 -22.37 17.44 21.04
C GLY A 154 -22.42 17.12 19.55
N THR A 155 -23.21 17.88 18.81
CA THR A 155 -23.23 17.92 17.35
C THR A 155 -21.89 18.48 16.84
N GLU A 156 -21.10 17.66 16.14
CA GLU A 156 -19.83 18.04 15.51
C GLU A 156 -20.02 18.91 14.25
N GLU A 157 -20.68 20.07 14.35
CA GLU A 157 -20.80 21.01 13.21
C GLU A 157 -19.98 22.31 13.39
N GLY A 158 -19.21 22.43 14.47
CA GLY A 158 -18.39 23.62 14.75
C GLY A 158 -17.01 23.68 14.08
N PHE A 159 -16.51 22.58 13.49
CA PHE A 159 -15.12 22.50 13.00
C PHE A 159 -14.92 22.87 11.52
N SER A 160 -15.95 22.88 10.68
CA SER A 160 -15.77 23.07 9.23
C SER A 160 -15.54 24.54 8.81
N VAL A 161 -16.16 25.50 9.51
CA VAL A 161 -16.20 26.91 9.09
C VAL A 161 -14.84 27.62 9.22
N THR A 162 -13.99 27.20 10.15
CA THR A 162 -12.68 27.85 10.38
C THR A 162 -11.61 27.43 9.38
N TYR A 163 -11.65 26.19 8.88
CA TYR A 163 -10.68 25.67 7.90
C TYR A 163 -10.82 26.31 6.51
N GLY A 164 -12.05 26.51 6.02
CA GLY A 164 -12.30 27.10 4.70
C GLY A 164 -11.77 28.54 4.56
N ASN A 165 -11.77 29.32 5.65
CA ASN A 165 -11.27 30.69 5.65
C ASN A 165 -9.75 30.80 5.56
N VAL A 166 -9.01 29.80 6.08
CA VAL A 166 -7.54 29.77 5.99
C VAL A 166 -7.09 29.34 4.60
N GLU A 167 -7.76 28.33 4.03
CA GLU A 167 -7.51 27.87 2.66
C GLU A 167 -7.67 29.00 1.64
N ALA A 168 -8.81 29.72 1.67
CA ALA A 168 -9.07 30.82 0.75
C ALA A 168 -8.00 31.92 0.86
N SER A 169 -7.52 32.19 2.08
CA SER A 169 -6.39 33.11 2.34
C SER A 169 -5.14 32.69 1.57
N VAL A 170 -4.70 31.45 1.78
CA VAL A 170 -3.46 30.92 1.23
C VAL A 170 -3.54 30.85 -0.30
N SER A 171 -4.68 30.41 -0.85
CA SER A 171 -4.90 30.27 -2.28
C SER A 171 -4.80 31.61 -3.03
N GLN A 172 -5.30 32.71 -2.44
CA GLN A 172 -5.20 34.03 -3.04
C GLN A 172 -3.83 34.70 -2.82
N LEU A 173 -3.13 34.32 -1.75
CA LEU A 173 -1.89 34.98 -1.33
C LEU A 173 -0.64 34.44 -2.04
N LEU A 174 -0.53 33.11 -2.21
CA LEU A 174 0.65 32.49 -2.84
C LEU A 174 0.95 33.02 -4.25
N PRO A 175 -0.04 33.23 -5.15
CA PRO A 175 0.21 33.84 -6.46
C PRO A 175 0.81 35.24 -6.35
N GLY A 176 0.37 36.06 -5.38
CA GLY A 176 0.88 37.41 -5.17
C GLY A 176 2.34 37.41 -4.70
N ILE A 177 2.69 36.51 -3.78
CA ILE A 177 4.07 36.32 -3.32
C ILE A 177 4.94 35.82 -4.48
N TYR A 178 4.47 34.82 -5.22
CA TYR A 178 5.16 34.27 -6.37
C TYR A 178 5.47 35.35 -7.42
N ASN A 179 4.49 36.14 -7.85
CA ASN A 179 4.71 37.15 -8.89
C ASN A 179 5.78 38.17 -8.48
N VAL A 180 5.79 38.58 -7.21
CA VAL A 180 6.82 39.50 -6.69
C VAL A 180 8.19 38.81 -6.66
N LEU A 181 8.28 37.56 -6.20
CA LEU A 181 9.55 36.82 -6.18
C LEU A 181 10.07 36.53 -7.60
N SER A 182 9.20 36.13 -8.53
CA SER A 182 9.56 35.87 -9.93
C SER A 182 10.09 37.12 -10.59
N TYR A 183 9.41 38.27 -10.43
CA TYR A 183 9.90 39.55 -10.95
C TYR A 183 11.30 39.88 -10.44
N LEU A 184 11.53 39.76 -9.12
CA LEU A 184 12.85 40.05 -8.53
C LEU A 184 13.94 39.06 -8.99
N GLN A 185 13.56 37.82 -9.30
CA GLN A 185 14.44 36.79 -9.83
C GLN A 185 14.74 36.99 -11.32
N GLU A 186 13.77 37.36 -12.15
CA GLU A 186 13.97 37.65 -13.58
C GLU A 186 14.92 38.83 -13.78
N GLN A 187 14.75 39.90 -12.99
CA GLN A 187 15.65 41.06 -13.01
C GLN A 187 17.09 40.71 -12.59
N ALA A 188 17.30 39.55 -11.96
CA ALA A 188 18.62 39.04 -11.67
C ALA A 188 19.33 38.45 -12.89
N PHE A 189 18.60 37.78 -13.77
CA PHE A 189 19.16 37.01 -14.89
C PHE A 189 19.51 37.91 -16.08
N ASP A 190 18.80 39.01 -16.30
CA ASP A 190 19.01 39.91 -17.46
C ASP A 190 20.25 40.84 -17.37
N GLY A 191 21.04 40.77 -16.29
CA GLY A 191 22.20 41.64 -16.07
C GLY A 191 23.55 41.00 -16.40
N VAL A 192 24.24 41.51 -17.43
CA VAL A 192 25.64 41.16 -17.82
C VAL A 192 26.69 41.51 -16.73
N LYS A 193 26.30 42.15 -15.62
CA LYS A 193 27.18 42.43 -14.47
C LYS A 193 26.74 41.62 -13.26
N LYS A 194 27.62 40.71 -12.83
CA LYS A 194 27.44 39.68 -11.77
C LYS A 194 27.05 40.16 -10.36
N ASP A 195 26.83 41.46 -10.13
CA ASP A 195 26.47 42.04 -8.83
C ASP A 195 25.22 42.91 -8.92
N ASN A 196 24.14 42.41 -9.54
CA ASN A 196 22.83 43.06 -9.47
C ASN A 196 22.36 43.09 -8.01
N GLY A 197 22.27 44.29 -7.43
CA GLY A 197 21.93 44.51 -6.02
C GLY A 197 20.55 43.98 -5.59
N VAL A 198 19.66 43.68 -6.54
CA VAL A 198 18.31 43.15 -6.30
C VAL A 198 18.35 41.71 -5.79
N VAL A 199 19.25 40.86 -6.33
CA VAL A 199 19.47 39.50 -5.81
C VAL A 199 19.96 39.54 -4.37
N ALA A 200 20.83 40.49 -4.06
CA ALA A 200 21.34 40.67 -2.70
C ALA A 200 20.24 41.08 -1.70
N ALA A 201 19.07 41.55 -2.16
CA ALA A 201 17.91 41.77 -1.29
C ALA A 201 17.09 40.49 -1.02
N LEU A 202 17.22 39.46 -1.88
CA LEU A 202 16.70 38.11 -1.66
C LEU A 202 17.70 37.20 -0.93
N ARG A 203 18.95 37.62 -0.77
CA ARG A 203 19.94 36.92 0.06
C ARG A 203 19.65 37.18 1.54
N GLY A 204 19.37 36.11 2.27
CA GLY A 204 19.21 36.13 3.73
C GLY A 204 20.20 35.20 4.42
N THR A 205 20.03 35.05 5.73
CA THR A 205 20.71 33.95 6.43
C THR A 205 20.04 32.62 6.06
N PRO A 206 20.78 31.50 6.11
CA PRO A 206 20.20 30.18 5.84
C PRO A 206 19.01 29.87 6.73
N GLU A 207 19.02 30.28 8.00
CA GLU A 207 17.91 30.06 8.94
C GLU A 207 16.61 30.72 8.44
N PHE A 208 16.69 31.94 7.94
CA PHE A 208 15.53 32.62 7.36
C PHE A 208 15.08 31.97 6.04
N GLY A 209 16.01 31.56 5.19
CA GLY A 209 15.68 30.84 3.96
C GLY A 209 14.91 29.54 4.24
N ALA A 210 15.37 28.78 5.24
CA ALA A 210 14.69 27.56 5.67
C ALA A 210 13.33 27.86 6.31
N GLN A 211 13.20 28.94 7.09
CA GLN A 211 11.91 29.35 7.65
C GLN A 211 10.89 29.68 6.56
N VAL A 212 11.30 30.41 5.52
CA VAL A 212 10.46 30.73 4.35
C VAL A 212 10.05 29.44 3.63
N LEU A 213 11.00 28.54 3.37
CA LEU A 213 10.76 27.28 2.67
C LEU A 213 9.84 26.34 3.46
N GLY A 214 10.12 26.11 4.74
CA GLY A 214 9.27 25.31 5.63
C GLY A 214 7.88 25.91 5.74
N SER A 215 7.78 27.24 5.87
CA SER A 215 6.48 27.91 5.91
C SER A 215 5.68 27.75 4.61
N TYR A 216 6.35 27.79 3.46
CA TYR A 216 5.74 27.53 2.17
C TYR A 216 5.20 26.11 2.06
N PHE A 217 5.97 25.10 2.47
CA PHE A 217 5.52 23.70 2.43
C PHE A 217 4.32 23.44 3.34
N GLU A 218 4.28 24.05 4.52
CA GLU A 218 3.09 24.01 5.37
C GLU A 218 1.88 24.68 4.70
N ALA A 219 2.07 25.79 3.97
CA ALA A 219 0.99 26.44 3.22
C ALA A 219 0.50 25.55 2.06
N CYS A 220 1.41 24.86 1.36
CA CYS A 220 1.07 23.86 0.37
C CYS A 220 0.24 22.73 0.96
N LEU A 221 0.60 22.25 2.16
CA LEU A 221 -0.13 21.19 2.85
C LEU A 221 -1.58 21.61 3.16
N VAL A 222 -1.81 22.87 3.53
CA VAL A 222 -3.17 23.41 3.72
C VAL A 222 -3.96 23.37 2.41
N LEU A 223 -3.36 23.79 1.29
CA LEU A 223 -4.01 23.76 -0.03
C LEU A 223 -4.32 22.33 -0.50
N ILE A 224 -3.35 21.43 -0.36
CA ILE A 224 -3.49 20.04 -0.80
C ILE A 224 -4.57 19.31 0.01
N LYS A 225 -4.66 19.56 1.33
CA LYS A 225 -5.73 19.03 2.18
C LYS A 225 -7.12 19.53 1.79
N ALA A 226 -7.20 20.69 1.13
CA ALA A 226 -8.42 21.25 0.57
C ALA A 226 -8.59 20.94 -0.92
N GLU A 227 -7.87 19.95 -1.45
CA GLU A 227 -7.97 19.50 -2.83
C GLU A 227 -7.64 20.61 -3.86
N LYS A 228 -6.81 21.59 -3.47
CA LYS A 228 -6.30 22.63 -4.36
C LYS A 228 -4.93 22.26 -4.91
N ASN A 229 -4.74 22.59 -6.18
CA ASN A 229 -3.46 22.38 -6.86
C ASN A 229 -2.43 23.43 -6.44
N VAL A 230 -1.19 22.97 -6.26
CA VAL A 230 -0.02 23.83 -6.04
C VAL A 230 0.73 23.98 -7.36
N SER A 231 0.94 25.23 -7.80
CA SER A 231 1.70 25.50 -9.02
C SER A 231 3.18 25.16 -8.84
N GLU A 232 3.75 24.52 -9.85
CA GLU A 232 5.18 24.23 -9.93
C GLU A 232 6.04 25.50 -9.88
N GLU A 233 5.56 26.59 -10.48
CA GLU A 233 6.29 27.85 -10.57
C GLU A 233 6.48 28.51 -9.20
N TRP A 234 5.47 28.39 -8.33
CA TRP A 234 5.53 28.88 -6.94
C TRP A 234 6.63 28.16 -6.18
N THR A 235 6.66 26.82 -6.30
CA THR A 235 7.67 25.97 -5.67
C THR A 235 9.06 26.36 -6.17
N ARG A 236 9.24 26.48 -7.49
CA ARG A 236 10.52 26.85 -8.10
C ARG A 236 11.03 28.21 -7.60
N SER A 237 10.14 29.21 -7.51
CA SER A 237 10.51 30.54 -7.05
C SER A 237 10.95 30.55 -5.58
N VAL A 238 10.23 29.84 -4.69
CA VAL A 238 10.62 29.73 -3.27
C VAL A 238 11.92 28.93 -3.10
N LEU A 239 12.12 27.88 -3.89
CA LEU A 239 13.39 27.12 -3.90
C LEU A 239 14.57 27.98 -4.34
N ASN A 240 14.39 28.88 -5.31
CA ASN A 240 15.43 29.82 -5.72
C ASN A 240 15.80 30.80 -4.60
N VAL A 241 14.83 31.19 -3.76
CA VAL A 241 15.10 31.98 -2.55
C VAL A 241 15.94 31.18 -1.56
N TRP A 242 15.60 29.91 -1.31
CA TRP A 242 16.39 29.01 -0.47
C TRP A 242 17.83 28.86 -1.00
N LYS A 243 17.99 28.52 -2.29
CA LYS A 243 19.28 28.38 -2.99
C LYS A 243 20.13 29.65 -2.88
N SER A 244 19.50 30.83 -3.00
CA SER A 244 20.17 32.12 -2.84
C SER A 244 20.68 32.39 -1.42
N CYS A 245 20.03 31.84 -0.39
CA CYS A 245 20.45 31.97 1.01
C CYS A 245 21.62 31.04 1.35
N ILE A 246 21.74 29.87 0.70
CA ILE A 246 22.79 28.89 0.97
C ILE A 246 24.08 29.13 0.16
N TRP A 247 23.97 29.41 -1.14
CA TRP A 247 25.14 29.49 -2.05
C TRP A 247 25.87 30.84 -2.01
N GLY A 248 25.33 31.83 -1.31
CA GLY A 248 25.91 33.16 -1.16
C GLY A 248 26.63 33.42 0.18
N ASN A 249 26.69 32.44 1.08
CA ASN A 249 27.22 32.63 2.43
C ASN A 249 28.53 31.84 2.64
N PRO A 250 29.71 32.48 2.48
CA PRO A 250 31.01 31.81 2.65
C PRO A 250 31.31 31.43 4.11
N ASN A 251 30.56 31.96 5.08
CA ASN A 251 30.84 31.78 6.51
C ASN A 251 30.15 30.57 7.13
N SER A 252 29.23 29.91 6.42
CA SER A 252 28.47 28.76 6.91
C SER A 252 29.06 27.45 6.43
N LYS A 253 29.33 26.53 7.38
CA LYS A 253 29.77 25.16 7.07
C LYS A 253 28.59 24.39 6.46
N LYS A 254 28.85 23.54 5.45
CA LYS A 254 27.84 22.68 4.80
C LYS A 254 26.97 21.90 5.81
N ALA A 255 27.58 21.40 6.88
CA ALA A 255 26.90 20.69 7.97
C ALA A 255 25.83 21.53 8.69
N SER A 256 26.01 22.85 8.81
CA SER A 256 25.02 23.73 9.41
C SER A 256 23.75 23.83 8.55
N PHE A 257 23.87 23.77 7.22
CA PHE A 257 22.69 23.79 6.33
C PHE A 257 21.81 22.56 6.50
N PHE A 258 22.42 21.38 6.66
CA PHE A 258 21.68 20.13 6.87
C PHE A 258 20.84 20.18 8.15
N LEU A 259 21.42 20.66 9.26
CA LEU A 259 20.71 20.80 10.53
C LEU A 259 19.59 21.85 10.47
N ILE A 260 19.84 22.97 9.78
CA ILE A 260 18.84 24.03 9.59
C ILE A 260 17.66 23.51 8.76
N PHE A 261 17.93 22.79 7.66
CA PHE A 261 16.89 22.19 6.85
C PHE A 261 16.12 21.12 7.62
N SER A 262 16.81 20.25 8.35
CA SER A 262 16.20 19.21 9.20
C SER A 262 15.23 19.83 10.21
N THR A 263 15.65 20.84 10.97
CA THR A 263 14.84 21.41 12.05
C THR A 263 13.63 22.20 11.55
N THR A 264 13.69 22.77 10.34
CA THR A 264 12.67 23.72 9.85
C THR A 264 11.80 23.17 8.72
N CYS A 265 12.35 22.32 7.86
CA CYS A 265 11.70 21.88 6.62
C CYS A 265 11.32 20.40 6.63
N LEU A 266 12.03 19.54 7.38
CA LEU A 266 11.82 18.09 7.32
C LEU A 266 10.40 17.67 7.70
N MET A 267 9.85 18.30 8.74
CA MET A 267 8.49 18.03 9.22
C MET A 267 7.42 18.30 8.14
N PRO A 268 7.31 19.51 7.56
CA PRO A 268 6.31 19.75 6.53
C PRO A 268 6.58 18.98 5.23
N VAL A 269 7.85 18.74 4.86
CA VAL A 269 8.19 17.89 3.71
C VAL A 269 7.69 16.45 3.92
N ASN A 270 7.91 15.87 5.11
CA ASN A 270 7.43 14.53 5.45
C ASN A 270 5.89 14.44 5.38
N ASN A 271 5.19 15.44 5.91
CA ASN A 271 3.72 15.48 5.86
C ASN A 271 3.19 15.57 4.42
N LEU A 272 3.88 16.30 3.54
CA LEU A 272 3.52 16.38 2.12
C LEU A 272 3.77 15.07 1.39
N LEU A 273 4.89 14.39 1.66
CA LEU A 273 5.22 13.08 1.07
C LEU A 273 4.27 11.98 1.54
N ALA A 274 3.72 12.09 2.74
CA ALA A 274 2.77 11.14 3.27
C ALA A 274 1.36 11.27 2.68
N PHE A 275 1.07 12.36 1.94
CA PHE A 275 -0.24 12.59 1.36
C PHE A 275 -0.51 11.58 0.22
N GLN A 276 -1.69 10.96 0.24
CA GLN A 276 -2.12 9.97 -0.75
C GLN A 276 -3.39 10.47 -1.46
N PRO A 277 -3.42 10.56 -2.81
CA PRO A 277 -2.33 10.26 -3.73
C PRO A 277 -1.19 11.31 -3.67
N PRO A 278 0.05 10.93 -4.02
CA PRO A 278 1.16 11.87 -4.03
C PRO A 278 0.95 12.96 -5.08
N GLN A 279 1.40 14.18 -4.75
CA GLN A 279 1.25 15.35 -5.62
C GLN A 279 2.34 15.37 -6.70
N PRO A 280 2.01 15.13 -7.98
CA PRO A 280 3.01 14.91 -9.02
C PRO A 280 3.87 16.14 -9.32
N THR A 281 3.32 17.35 -9.11
CA THR A 281 4.06 18.61 -9.34
C THR A 281 5.07 18.92 -8.24
N LEU A 282 4.80 18.50 -7.00
CA LEU A 282 5.61 18.85 -5.83
C LEU A 282 6.61 17.75 -5.48
N GLN A 283 6.23 16.49 -5.68
CA GLN A 283 7.01 15.33 -5.27
C GLN A 283 8.47 15.34 -5.77
N PRO A 284 8.78 15.64 -7.06
CA PRO A 284 10.16 15.65 -7.54
C PRO A 284 11.06 16.63 -6.78
N TYR A 285 10.51 17.80 -6.41
CA TYR A 285 11.22 18.83 -5.68
C TYR A 285 11.45 18.45 -4.21
N LEU A 286 10.47 17.82 -3.57
CA LEU A 286 10.61 17.31 -2.20
C LEU A 286 11.67 16.21 -2.13
N GLU A 287 11.63 15.30 -3.11
CA GLU A 287 12.61 14.22 -3.23
C GLU A 287 14.02 14.76 -3.49
N GLU A 288 14.20 15.70 -4.41
CA GLU A 288 15.49 16.35 -4.69
C GLU A 288 16.07 17.00 -3.42
N LEU A 289 15.26 17.76 -2.68
CA LEU A 289 15.69 18.40 -1.44
C LEU A 289 16.14 17.40 -0.37
N LEU A 290 15.39 16.33 -0.17
CA LEU A 290 15.76 15.30 0.81
C LEU A 290 17.04 14.58 0.40
N LEU A 291 17.23 14.32 -0.89
CA LEU A 291 18.48 13.75 -1.41
C LEU A 291 19.67 14.71 -1.26
N GLU A 292 19.46 16.02 -1.44
CA GLU A 292 20.50 17.04 -1.35
C GLU A 292 20.88 17.41 0.10
N PHE A 293 19.94 17.37 1.05
CA PHE A 293 20.16 17.88 2.41
C PHE A 293 20.08 16.84 3.52
N ILE A 294 19.50 15.66 3.29
CA ILE A 294 19.29 14.63 4.31
C ILE A 294 20.00 13.32 3.96
N PHE A 295 19.80 12.82 2.75
CA PHE A 295 20.33 11.52 2.30
C PHE A 295 21.61 11.66 1.46
N THR A 296 22.47 12.61 1.82
CA THR A 296 23.72 12.80 1.08
C THR A 296 24.70 11.64 1.37
N PRO A 297 25.57 11.28 0.41
CA PRO A 297 26.56 10.23 0.62
C PRO A 297 27.47 10.49 1.83
N GLU A 298 27.79 11.75 2.13
CA GLU A 298 28.66 12.10 3.27
C GLU A 298 27.99 11.85 4.63
N ILE A 299 26.65 11.98 4.70
CA ILE A 299 25.87 11.70 5.91
C ILE A 299 25.71 10.19 6.11
N ILE A 300 25.43 9.46 5.02
CA ILE A 300 25.23 8.00 5.08
C ILE A 300 26.57 7.30 5.32
N PHE A 301 27.64 7.75 4.64
CA PHE A 301 28.99 7.18 4.69
C PHE A 301 30.00 8.20 5.21
N PRO A 302 29.99 8.54 6.51
CA PRO A 302 30.90 9.53 7.06
C PRO A 302 32.35 9.09 6.87
N SER A 303 33.15 9.98 6.30
CA SER A 303 34.58 9.73 6.05
C SER A 303 35.39 9.98 7.33
N THR A 304 35.83 8.92 7.99
CA THR A 304 36.81 9.01 9.09
C THR A 304 38.23 8.84 8.54
N PRO A 305 39.20 9.72 8.88
CA PRO A 305 40.57 9.59 8.41
C PRO A 305 41.15 8.22 8.78
N GLY A 306 41.65 7.48 7.77
CA GLY A 306 42.34 6.20 7.96
C GLY A 306 41.44 4.96 8.11
N LYS A 307 40.12 5.05 7.95
CA LYS A 307 39.22 3.88 7.90
C LYS A 307 38.34 3.93 6.65
N PRO A 308 37.97 2.77 6.06
CA PRO A 308 36.99 2.72 4.99
C PRO A 308 35.65 3.32 5.49
N SER A 309 35.02 4.14 4.66
CA SER A 309 33.73 4.75 4.97
C SER A 309 32.68 3.66 5.15
N LYS A 310 32.16 3.49 6.37
CA LYS A 310 31.06 2.59 6.69
C LYS A 310 29.77 3.37 6.84
N ALA A 311 28.64 2.73 6.56
CA ALA A 311 27.34 3.33 6.81
C ALA A 311 27.17 3.63 8.30
N SER A 312 26.63 4.80 8.64
CA SER A 312 26.41 5.22 10.01
C SER A 312 25.03 5.86 10.16
N SER A 313 24.27 5.39 11.15
CA SER A 313 22.97 5.97 11.48
C SER A 313 23.10 7.23 12.34
N LYS A 314 24.27 7.55 12.92
CA LYS A 314 24.40 8.59 13.96
C LYS A 314 24.03 10.00 13.48
N GLU A 315 24.60 10.44 12.37
CA GLU A 315 24.34 11.77 11.82
C GLU A 315 22.92 11.85 11.26
N LEU A 316 22.48 10.79 10.57
CA LEU A 316 21.13 10.70 10.04
C LEU A 316 20.08 10.72 11.15
N MET A 317 20.29 10.01 12.27
CA MET A 317 19.40 10.06 13.44
C MET A 317 19.27 11.47 14.02
N ALA A 318 20.39 12.21 14.11
CA ALA A 318 20.34 13.61 14.56
C ALA A 318 19.52 14.49 13.61
N LEU A 319 19.61 14.26 12.30
CA LEU A 319 18.78 14.94 11.31
C LEU A 319 17.32 14.47 11.30
N MET A 320 17.04 13.26 11.77
CA MET A 320 15.69 12.69 11.87
C MET A 320 14.98 13.01 13.20
N GLU A 321 15.67 13.64 14.17
CA GLU A 321 15.11 13.97 15.49
C GLU A 321 13.77 14.73 15.42
N PRO A 322 13.55 15.71 14.51
CA PRO A 322 12.26 16.38 14.40
C PRO A 322 11.08 15.44 14.13
N LEU A 323 11.33 14.30 13.48
CA LEU A 323 10.30 13.31 13.14
C LEU A 323 10.14 12.20 14.19
N LYS A 324 10.90 12.20 15.28
CA LYS A 324 10.99 11.04 16.21
C LYS A 324 9.65 10.53 16.75
N SER A 325 8.66 11.39 16.92
CA SER A 325 7.30 11.03 17.35
C SER A 325 6.34 10.70 16.20
N GLN A 326 6.77 10.87 14.95
CA GLN A 326 5.94 10.69 13.77
C GLN A 326 6.22 9.39 13.03
N THR A 327 5.13 8.71 12.69
CA THR A 327 5.08 7.43 11.98
C THR A 327 4.67 7.62 10.51
N THR A 328 3.88 8.65 10.24
CA THR A 328 3.42 9.05 8.90
C THR A 328 4.58 9.49 8.01
N GLY A 329 4.59 9.09 6.73
CA GLY A 329 5.61 9.48 5.74
C GLY A 329 6.95 8.74 5.83
N ARG A 330 7.17 7.95 6.90
CA ARG A 330 8.45 7.25 7.15
C ARG A 330 8.80 6.22 6.08
N VAL A 331 7.81 5.50 5.55
CA VAL A 331 8.02 4.53 4.47
C VAL A 331 8.48 5.22 3.18
N GLN A 332 7.90 6.38 2.86
CA GLN A 332 8.28 7.18 1.69
C GLN A 332 9.70 7.74 1.85
N LEU A 333 10.05 8.22 3.05
CA LEU A 333 11.43 8.63 3.36
C LEU A 333 12.41 7.47 3.21
N PHE A 334 12.07 6.28 3.68
CA PHE A 334 12.93 5.10 3.58
C PHE A 334 13.10 4.66 2.11
N ARG A 335 12.02 4.65 1.33
CA ARG A 335 12.05 4.41 -0.12
C ARG A 335 13.01 5.36 -0.82
N LEU A 336 12.92 6.66 -0.49
CA LEU A 336 13.78 7.68 -1.08
C LEU A 336 15.24 7.50 -0.66
N ALA A 337 15.51 7.13 0.59
CA ALA A 337 16.86 6.90 1.08
C ALA A 337 17.55 5.71 0.39
N ILE A 338 16.80 4.64 0.10
CA ILE A 338 17.32 3.45 -0.58
C ILE A 338 17.48 3.66 -2.10
N GLY A 339 16.62 4.44 -2.74
CA GLY A 339 16.59 4.62 -4.19
C GLY A 339 17.96 4.95 -4.84
N PRO A 340 18.71 5.96 -4.35
CA PRO A 340 20.05 6.26 -4.85
C PRO A 340 21.06 5.13 -4.68
N GLN A 341 20.93 4.32 -3.62
CA GLN A 341 21.83 3.20 -3.37
C GLN A 341 21.61 2.13 -4.42
N LEU A 342 20.35 1.77 -4.69
CA LEU A 342 19.96 0.80 -5.72
C LEU A 342 20.49 1.16 -7.13
N ARG A 343 20.57 2.45 -7.45
CA ARG A 343 21.09 2.92 -8.75
C ARG A 343 22.60 2.75 -8.90
N ARG A 344 23.35 2.73 -7.80
CA ARG A 344 24.82 2.62 -7.81
C ARG A 344 25.29 1.17 -7.76
N SER A 345 24.69 0.38 -6.87
CA SER A 345 24.99 -1.04 -6.66
C SER A 345 23.94 -1.65 -5.73
N LYS A 346 23.89 -2.99 -5.61
CA LYS A 346 23.08 -3.61 -4.56
C LYS A 346 23.56 -3.08 -3.20
N PRO A 347 22.71 -2.42 -2.39
CA PRO A 347 23.14 -1.88 -1.11
C PRO A 347 23.53 -3.04 -0.18
N ASP A 348 24.61 -2.85 0.57
CA ASP A 348 25.00 -3.81 1.61
C ASP A 348 24.04 -3.73 2.80
N ILE A 349 23.99 -4.82 3.58
CA ILE A 349 23.08 -4.97 4.72
C ILE A 349 23.34 -3.89 5.78
N GLU A 350 24.61 -3.54 6.05
CA GLU A 350 24.96 -2.51 7.04
C GLU A 350 24.35 -1.15 6.66
N THR A 351 24.40 -0.79 5.37
CA THR A 351 23.77 0.45 4.86
C THR A 351 22.26 0.46 5.04
N VAL A 352 21.58 -0.63 4.67
CA VAL A 352 20.12 -0.73 4.74
C VAL A 352 19.66 -0.65 6.19
N GLU A 353 20.33 -1.33 7.09
CA GLU A 353 20.00 -1.31 8.52
C GLU A 353 20.31 0.04 9.17
N ALA A 354 21.40 0.72 8.77
CA ALA A 354 21.68 2.08 9.24
C ALA A 354 20.58 3.07 8.81
N LEU A 355 20.12 2.98 7.56
CA LEU A 355 19.00 3.79 7.06
C LEU A 355 17.70 3.44 7.78
N MET A 356 17.42 2.15 7.97
CA MET A 356 16.21 1.70 8.65
C MET A 356 16.20 2.20 10.09
N GLN A 357 17.30 2.03 10.84
CA GLN A 357 17.41 2.48 12.22
C GLN A 357 17.18 3.99 12.38
N ALA A 358 17.61 4.80 11.40
CA ALA A 358 17.45 6.24 11.46
C ALA A 358 16.06 6.73 10.98
N VAL A 359 15.51 6.14 9.92
CA VAL A 359 14.26 6.58 9.29
C VAL A 359 13.04 5.88 9.88
N VAL A 360 13.16 4.58 10.19
CA VAL A 360 12.13 3.71 10.76
C VAL A 360 12.70 3.01 12.01
N PRO A 361 12.88 3.74 13.13
CA PRO A 361 13.42 3.16 14.35
C PRO A 361 12.64 1.92 14.80
N LEU A 362 13.37 0.89 15.26
CA LEU A 362 12.77 -0.35 15.77
C LEU A 362 11.81 -0.15 16.95
N SER A 363 11.88 0.98 17.65
CA SER A 363 10.89 1.35 18.67
C SER A 363 9.47 1.46 18.13
N TYR A 364 9.29 1.67 16.82
CA TYR A 364 7.98 1.69 16.16
C TYR A 364 7.36 0.30 16.00
N ALA A 365 8.11 -0.77 16.22
CA ALA A 365 7.63 -2.13 16.01
C ALA A 365 6.34 -2.42 16.80
N LYS A 366 6.29 -1.91 18.04
CA LYS A 366 5.13 -2.07 18.94
C LYS A 366 3.96 -1.15 18.58
N THR A 367 4.25 0.09 18.19
CA THR A 367 3.23 1.14 18.02
C THR A 367 2.67 1.22 16.60
N SER A 368 3.41 0.80 15.59
CA SER A 368 3.05 0.94 14.17
C SER A 368 3.61 -0.20 13.31
N PRO A 369 3.14 -1.44 13.52
CA PRO A 369 3.64 -2.63 12.83
C PRO A 369 3.39 -2.62 11.31
N GLN A 370 2.42 -1.83 10.83
CA GLN A 370 2.14 -1.68 9.39
C GLN A 370 3.35 -1.09 8.64
N ILE A 371 4.09 -0.17 9.26
CA ILE A 371 5.30 0.43 8.66
C ILE A 371 6.32 -0.66 8.34
N PHE A 372 6.53 -1.61 9.23
CA PHE A 372 7.45 -2.72 8.99
C PHE A 372 6.95 -3.65 7.90
N THR A 373 5.64 -3.85 7.77
CA THR A 373 5.09 -4.63 6.65
C THR A 373 5.42 -3.98 5.30
N GLU A 374 5.19 -2.67 5.18
CA GLU A 374 5.49 -1.90 3.96
C GLU A 374 7.00 -1.79 3.69
N VAL A 375 7.82 -1.65 4.73
CA VAL A 375 9.29 -1.64 4.62
C VAL A 375 9.79 -3.00 4.13
N LEU A 376 9.33 -4.11 4.72
CA LEU A 376 9.75 -5.45 4.28
C LEU A 376 9.28 -5.75 2.85
N GLU A 377 8.10 -5.28 2.45
CA GLU A 377 7.64 -5.32 1.05
C GLU A 377 8.61 -4.63 0.11
N LEU A 378 8.99 -3.39 0.44
CA LEU A 378 9.95 -2.64 -0.34
C LEU A 378 11.29 -3.36 -0.45
N LEU A 379 11.75 -4.02 0.62
CA LEU A 379 12.99 -4.78 0.61
C LEU A 379 12.88 -6.05 -0.27
N VAL A 380 11.76 -6.77 -0.20
CA VAL A 380 11.49 -7.94 -1.05
C VAL A 380 11.40 -7.55 -2.52
N GLU A 381 10.68 -6.48 -2.85
CA GLU A 381 10.53 -5.96 -4.23
C GLU A 381 11.89 -5.60 -4.86
N ASN A 382 12.81 -5.08 -4.05
CA ASN A 382 14.14 -4.67 -4.49
C ASN A 382 15.22 -5.75 -4.26
N ASN A 383 14.82 -6.95 -3.80
CA ASN A 383 15.72 -8.08 -3.50
C ASN A 383 16.88 -7.69 -2.54
N ILE A 384 16.56 -6.88 -1.53
CA ILE A 384 17.49 -6.43 -0.48
C ILE A 384 17.22 -7.24 0.78
N ASN A 385 18.27 -7.82 1.38
CA ASN A 385 18.15 -8.59 2.62
C ASN A 385 18.46 -7.73 3.86
N LEU A 386 17.99 -8.17 5.01
CA LEU A 386 18.40 -7.69 6.34
C LEU A 386 19.27 -8.74 7.02
N SER A 387 19.94 -8.38 8.11
CA SER A 387 20.54 -9.40 8.97
C SER A 387 19.45 -10.23 9.65
N SER A 388 19.76 -11.49 9.92
CA SER A 388 18.86 -12.40 10.63
C SER A 388 18.49 -11.88 12.01
N GLU A 389 19.39 -11.13 12.68
CA GLU A 389 19.16 -10.52 13.99
C GLU A 389 18.09 -9.42 13.92
N THR A 390 18.26 -8.47 12.99
CA THR A 390 17.31 -7.38 12.78
C THR A 390 15.93 -7.90 12.36
N LEU A 391 15.90 -8.84 11.42
CA LEU A 391 14.64 -9.41 10.95
C LEU A 391 13.95 -10.23 12.05
N SER A 392 14.72 -10.98 12.85
CA SER A 392 14.22 -11.67 14.04
C SER A 392 13.55 -10.72 15.02
N LEU A 393 14.19 -9.58 15.33
CA LEU A 393 13.65 -8.57 16.23
C LEU A 393 12.36 -7.95 15.69
N ILE A 394 12.33 -7.62 14.38
CA ILE A 394 11.11 -7.13 13.74
C ILE A 394 9.99 -8.17 13.87
N VAL A 395 10.25 -9.43 13.52
CA VAL A 395 9.23 -10.49 13.59
C VAL A 395 8.74 -10.67 15.02
N ASP A 396 9.63 -10.77 16.00
CA ASP A 396 9.25 -11.01 17.40
C ASP A 396 8.38 -9.87 17.96
N GLU A 397 8.68 -8.61 17.61
CA GLU A 397 8.00 -7.44 18.13
C GLU A 397 6.73 -7.05 17.35
N THR A 398 6.64 -7.37 16.05
CA THR A 398 5.55 -6.90 15.18
C THR A 398 4.56 -7.98 14.76
N SER A 399 4.99 -9.24 14.64
CA SER A 399 4.19 -10.27 13.98
C SER A 399 3.04 -10.80 14.83
N GLY A 400 3.08 -10.60 16.15
CA GLY A 400 2.14 -11.22 17.08
C GLY A 400 2.41 -12.71 17.35
N LEU A 401 3.44 -13.30 16.74
CA LEU A 401 3.73 -14.73 16.83
C LEU A 401 4.09 -15.20 18.24
N ALA A 402 4.75 -14.33 19.03
CA ALA A 402 5.09 -14.62 20.42
C ALA A 402 3.87 -14.74 21.36
N SER A 403 2.71 -14.21 20.97
CA SER A 403 1.48 -14.27 21.78
C SER A 403 0.85 -15.66 21.81
N GLY A 404 1.22 -16.54 20.86
CA GLY A 404 0.65 -17.87 20.68
C GLY A 404 -0.81 -17.88 20.16
N ARG A 405 -1.44 -16.71 19.97
CA ARG A 405 -2.81 -16.59 19.46
C ARG A 405 -2.79 -16.38 17.96
N ALA A 406 -3.32 -17.35 17.20
CA ALA A 406 -3.34 -17.31 15.73
C ALA A 406 -4.07 -16.08 15.15
N ARG A 407 -5.07 -15.54 15.86
CA ARG A 407 -5.82 -14.34 15.45
C ARG A 407 -5.00 -13.05 15.48
N ASP A 408 -3.96 -13.01 16.28
CA ASP A 408 -3.11 -11.82 16.45
C ASP A 408 -1.91 -11.85 15.48
N VAL A 409 -1.76 -12.94 14.70
CA VAL A 409 -0.63 -13.15 13.80
C VAL A 409 -0.80 -12.35 12.50
N LYS A 410 0.20 -11.51 12.21
CA LYS A 410 0.30 -10.76 10.96
C LYS A 410 0.93 -11.64 9.86
N TRP A 411 0.12 -12.50 9.25
CA TRP A 411 0.56 -13.46 8.23
C TRP A 411 1.30 -12.84 7.04
N ARG A 412 0.89 -11.66 6.59
CA ARG A 412 1.58 -10.91 5.52
C ARG A 412 3.01 -10.55 5.91
N LEU A 413 3.25 -10.13 7.14
CA LEU A 413 4.59 -9.83 7.64
C LEU A 413 5.46 -11.09 7.74
N ILE A 414 4.89 -12.21 8.19
CA ILE A 414 5.59 -13.50 8.24
C ILE A 414 5.98 -13.98 6.83
N ASP A 415 5.07 -13.86 5.87
CA ASP A 415 5.33 -14.20 4.46
C ASP A 415 6.53 -13.41 3.90
N LEU A 416 6.57 -12.10 4.15
CA LEU A 416 7.68 -11.24 3.73
C LEU A 416 8.99 -11.61 4.44
N ALA A 417 8.93 -11.89 5.73
CA ALA A 417 10.11 -12.30 6.49
C ALA A 417 10.69 -13.63 5.97
N LEU A 418 9.84 -14.62 5.67
CA LEU A 418 10.25 -15.90 5.06
C LEU A 418 10.87 -15.73 3.68
N LYS A 419 10.41 -14.74 2.89
CA LYS A 419 10.99 -14.43 1.58
C LYS A 419 12.38 -13.80 1.67
N LEU A 420 12.63 -13.00 2.71
CA LEU A 420 13.91 -12.33 2.93
C LEU A 420 14.96 -13.27 3.51
N ASP A 421 14.64 -13.94 4.62
CA ASP A 421 15.52 -14.90 5.26
C ASP A 421 14.70 -15.94 6.03
N PHE A 422 14.67 -17.16 5.50
CA PHE A 422 13.93 -18.26 6.11
C PHE A 422 14.66 -18.85 7.34
N ASP A 423 15.97 -18.67 7.47
CA ASP A 423 16.76 -19.22 8.57
C ASP A 423 16.41 -18.59 9.92
N ILE A 424 15.74 -17.43 9.91
CA ILE A 424 15.16 -16.83 11.12
C ILE A 424 14.10 -17.73 11.77
N PHE A 425 13.49 -18.67 11.04
CA PHE A 425 12.52 -19.61 11.60
C PHE A 425 13.11 -21.01 11.85
N LEU A 426 14.17 -21.38 11.12
CA LEU A 426 14.71 -22.76 11.10
C LEU A 426 16.07 -22.93 11.81
N GLY A 427 16.77 -21.84 12.14
CA GLY A 427 18.06 -21.90 12.82
C GLY A 427 17.96 -22.55 14.21
N GLY A 428 19.02 -23.24 14.65
CA GLY A 428 19.03 -23.96 15.94
C GLY A 428 18.77 -23.09 17.17
N SER A 429 19.15 -21.80 17.13
CA SER A 429 18.81 -20.81 18.16
C SER A 429 17.38 -20.24 18.04
N ASN A 430 16.74 -20.44 16.89
CA ASN A 430 15.45 -19.87 16.51
C ASN A 430 14.30 -20.88 16.56
N GLN A 431 14.55 -22.10 17.05
CA GLN A 431 13.58 -23.19 17.05
C GLN A 431 12.24 -22.80 17.69
N ARG A 432 12.27 -21.98 18.75
CA ARG A 432 11.06 -21.43 19.38
C ARG A 432 10.17 -20.63 18.41
N ARG A 433 10.76 -19.85 17.51
CA ARG A 433 10.00 -19.04 16.53
C ARG A 433 9.38 -19.94 15.47
N GLY A 434 10.12 -20.94 15.00
CA GLY A 434 9.59 -21.98 14.12
C GLY A 434 8.43 -22.74 14.77
N ASP A 435 8.60 -23.22 16.00
CA ASP A 435 7.55 -23.94 16.74
C ASP A 435 6.30 -23.07 16.93
N ASN A 436 6.47 -21.78 17.27
CA ASN A 436 5.35 -20.85 17.38
C ASN A 436 4.64 -20.65 16.03
N LEU A 437 5.37 -20.58 14.92
CA LEU A 437 4.80 -20.47 13.56
C LEU A 437 3.94 -21.69 13.23
N ILE A 438 4.48 -22.88 13.45
CA ILE A 438 3.77 -24.14 13.20
C ILE A 438 2.53 -24.25 14.08
N HIS A 439 2.66 -23.94 15.37
CA HIS A 439 1.54 -23.93 16.30
C HIS A 439 0.45 -22.93 15.89
N ALA A 440 0.84 -21.71 15.47
CA ALA A 440 -0.09 -20.68 15.03
C ALA A 440 -0.85 -21.10 13.76
N ILE A 441 -0.18 -21.78 12.82
CA ILE A 441 -0.81 -22.33 11.61
C ILE A 441 -1.84 -23.39 12.00
N GLY A 442 -1.49 -24.30 12.92
CA GLY A 442 -2.41 -25.35 13.38
C GLY A 442 -3.67 -24.83 14.08
N HIS A 443 -3.57 -23.67 14.74
CA HIS A 443 -4.68 -23.07 15.49
C HIS A 443 -5.37 -21.92 14.76
N ALA A 444 -5.03 -21.66 13.49
CA ALA A 444 -5.72 -20.67 12.70
C ALA A 444 -7.17 -21.13 12.43
N SER A 445 -8.15 -20.26 12.72
CA SER A 445 -9.55 -20.56 12.38
C SER A 445 -9.74 -20.55 10.87
N VAL A 446 -10.72 -21.34 10.39
CA VAL A 446 -11.04 -21.50 8.96
C VAL A 446 -11.74 -20.25 8.38
N ASP A 447 -11.53 -19.07 8.96
CA ASP A 447 -12.16 -17.81 8.55
C ASP A 447 -11.40 -17.15 7.37
N ASP A 448 -11.80 -15.94 6.99
CA ASP A 448 -11.38 -15.19 5.78
C ASP A 448 -9.86 -15.03 5.54
N ASN A 449 -9.00 -15.33 6.53
CA ASN A 449 -7.55 -15.27 6.40
C ASN A 449 -6.89 -16.54 5.84
N ASN A 450 -7.66 -17.59 5.54
CA ASN A 450 -7.11 -18.86 5.03
C ASN A 450 -6.23 -18.69 3.79
N GLU A 451 -6.59 -17.82 2.85
CA GLU A 451 -5.81 -17.63 1.63
C GLU A 451 -4.41 -17.07 1.93
N GLN A 452 -4.31 -16.11 2.85
CA GLN A 452 -3.01 -15.54 3.23
C GLN A 452 -2.17 -16.56 4.00
N ILE A 453 -2.77 -17.37 4.87
CA ILE A 453 -2.04 -18.42 5.60
C ILE A 453 -1.55 -19.49 4.63
N LEU A 454 -2.36 -19.89 3.64
CA LEU A 454 -1.95 -20.82 2.58
C LEU A 454 -0.82 -20.25 1.72
N LYS A 455 -0.82 -18.94 1.43
CA LYS A 455 0.33 -18.27 0.77
C LYS A 455 1.58 -18.35 1.63
N THR A 456 1.49 -18.04 2.93
CA THR A 456 2.62 -18.16 3.86
C THR A 456 3.13 -19.60 3.97
N LEU A 457 2.23 -20.59 4.05
CA LEU A 457 2.55 -22.02 4.06
C LEU A 457 3.28 -22.46 2.80
N LYS A 458 2.81 -21.99 1.64
CA LYS A 458 3.49 -22.24 0.36
C LYS A 458 4.93 -21.75 0.42
N VAL A 459 5.17 -20.52 0.86
CA VAL A 459 6.53 -19.97 1.00
C VAL A 459 7.35 -20.76 2.00
N LEU A 460 6.77 -21.18 3.13
CA LEU A 460 7.46 -22.03 4.10
C LEU A 460 7.91 -23.37 3.50
N ILE A 461 7.03 -24.09 2.81
CA ILE A 461 7.34 -25.36 2.13
C ILE A 461 8.43 -25.15 1.07
N GLU A 462 8.33 -24.06 0.30
CA GLU A 462 9.34 -23.69 -0.68
C GLU A 462 10.71 -23.43 -0.06
N SER A 463 10.75 -22.78 1.11
CA SER A 463 11.97 -22.53 1.87
C SER A 463 12.60 -23.82 2.39
N TYR A 464 11.82 -24.75 2.95
CA TYR A 464 12.32 -26.08 3.34
C TYR A 464 12.87 -26.88 2.15
N ALA A 465 12.20 -26.81 1.00
CA ALA A 465 12.68 -27.43 -0.23
C ALA A 465 14.02 -26.81 -0.71
N LYS A 466 14.14 -25.48 -0.70
CA LYS A 466 15.38 -24.77 -1.03
C LYS A 466 16.53 -25.13 -0.07
N ALA A 467 16.23 -25.27 1.22
CA ALA A 467 17.17 -25.70 2.25
C ALA A 467 17.54 -27.20 2.17
N ARG A 468 17.03 -27.95 1.18
CA ARG A 468 17.19 -29.41 1.05
C ARG A 468 16.73 -30.19 2.29
N ASN A 469 15.78 -29.63 3.03
CA ASN A 469 15.23 -30.21 4.25
C ASN A 469 13.71 -30.44 4.15
N LEU A 470 13.21 -30.73 2.94
CA LEU A 470 11.79 -31.04 2.75
C LEU A 470 11.36 -32.28 3.57
N ALA A 471 12.27 -33.23 3.80
CA ALA A 471 12.01 -34.39 4.65
C ALA A 471 11.73 -33.98 6.11
N GLY A 472 12.50 -33.03 6.67
CA GLY A 472 12.26 -32.50 8.00
C GLY A 472 10.92 -31.75 8.10
N PHE A 473 10.50 -31.04 7.04
CA PHE A 473 9.16 -30.46 6.99
C PHE A 473 8.07 -31.55 7.00
N ILE A 474 8.23 -32.63 6.22
CA ILE A 474 7.26 -33.72 6.16
C ILE A 474 7.12 -34.42 7.53
N GLU A 475 8.23 -34.66 8.24
CA GLU A 475 8.21 -35.21 9.60
C GLU A 475 7.46 -34.29 10.58
N LEU A 476 7.69 -32.97 10.48
CA LEU A 476 6.98 -31.97 11.26
C LEU A 476 5.49 -31.91 10.92
N TRP A 477 5.15 -31.93 9.63
CA TRP A 477 3.76 -31.92 9.18
C TRP A 477 3.01 -33.19 9.61
N ALA A 478 3.66 -34.36 9.55
CA ALA A 478 3.10 -35.61 10.06
C ALA A 478 2.79 -35.54 11.57
N LYS A 479 3.65 -34.87 12.35
CA LYS A 479 3.38 -34.63 13.78
C LYS A 479 2.16 -33.72 13.99
N GLU A 480 2.03 -32.67 13.18
CA GLU A 480 0.90 -31.74 13.27
C GLU A 480 -0.42 -32.32 12.75
N LEU A 481 -0.40 -33.23 11.77
CA LEU A 481 -1.62 -33.93 11.33
C LEU A 481 -2.27 -34.73 12.48
N ARG A 482 -1.48 -35.27 13.40
CA ARG A 482 -1.99 -35.98 14.58
C ARG A 482 -2.70 -35.07 15.57
N SER A 483 -2.44 -33.76 15.55
CA SER A 483 -3.18 -32.79 16.37
C SER A 483 -4.57 -32.45 15.78
N ARG A 484 -4.89 -32.96 14.58
CA ARG A 484 -6.17 -32.78 13.85
C ARG A 484 -6.54 -31.33 13.59
N ALA A 485 -5.53 -30.50 13.35
CA ALA A 485 -5.73 -29.12 12.94
C ALA A 485 -6.19 -29.05 11.47
N ALA A 486 -7.40 -28.53 11.26
CA ALA A 486 -8.12 -28.56 9.97
C ALA A 486 -7.33 -27.98 8.77
N LEU A 487 -6.46 -26.99 9.01
CA LEU A 487 -5.67 -26.37 7.95
C LEU A 487 -4.57 -27.30 7.42
N TRP A 488 -3.97 -28.14 8.28
CA TRP A 488 -2.95 -29.11 7.86
C TRP A 488 -3.55 -30.25 7.03
N GLU A 489 -4.85 -30.53 7.20
CA GLU A 489 -5.62 -31.48 6.41
C GLU A 489 -6.14 -30.90 5.09
N ASN A 490 -5.85 -29.63 4.78
CA ASN A 490 -6.30 -28.99 3.54
C ASN A 490 -5.65 -29.63 2.30
N ASP A 491 -6.41 -29.78 1.21
CA ASP A 491 -5.89 -30.39 -0.03
C ASP A 491 -4.78 -29.56 -0.69
N ALA A 492 -4.86 -28.24 -0.58
CA ALA A 492 -3.86 -27.34 -1.14
C ALA A 492 -2.47 -27.58 -0.53
N VAL A 493 -2.39 -27.88 0.78
CA VAL A 493 -1.11 -28.20 1.45
C VAL A 493 -0.52 -29.51 0.91
N ALA A 494 -1.36 -30.54 0.77
CA ALA A 494 -0.94 -31.83 0.18
C ALA A 494 -0.45 -31.67 -1.26
N LYS A 495 -1.14 -30.85 -2.07
CA LYS A 495 -0.72 -30.48 -3.43
C LYS A 495 0.62 -29.76 -3.44
N MET A 496 0.80 -28.75 -2.58
CA MET A 496 2.05 -27.99 -2.46
C MET A 496 3.26 -28.88 -2.12
N VAL A 497 3.09 -29.84 -1.19
CA VAL A 497 4.15 -30.80 -0.83
C VAL A 497 4.41 -31.76 -1.99
N GLY A 498 3.36 -32.32 -2.60
CA GLY A 498 3.47 -33.23 -3.75
C GLY A 498 4.24 -32.61 -4.92
N ASP A 499 3.90 -31.38 -5.31
CA ASP A 499 4.54 -30.65 -6.42
C ASP A 499 6.03 -30.35 -6.21
N ARG A 500 6.51 -30.49 -4.97
CA ARG A 500 7.90 -30.25 -4.56
C ARG A 500 8.65 -31.51 -4.17
N LEU A 501 7.98 -32.66 -4.07
CA LEU A 501 8.56 -33.88 -3.51
C LEU A 501 9.81 -34.34 -4.29
N GLU A 502 9.68 -34.66 -5.57
CA GLU A 502 10.80 -35.08 -6.43
C GLU A 502 11.76 -33.94 -6.80
N LYS A 503 11.36 -32.68 -6.59
CA LYS A 503 12.25 -31.51 -6.76
C LYS A 503 13.14 -31.27 -5.54
N GLY A 504 12.66 -31.62 -4.35
CA GLY A 504 13.30 -31.36 -3.06
C GLY A 504 13.98 -32.58 -2.45
N LEU A 505 13.63 -33.79 -2.85
CA LEU A 505 14.14 -35.04 -2.29
C LEU A 505 14.63 -36.00 -3.37
N SER A 506 15.71 -36.72 -3.06
CA SER A 506 16.15 -37.86 -3.87
C SER A 506 15.20 -39.05 -3.72
N SER A 507 15.18 -39.95 -4.71
CA SER A 507 14.34 -41.15 -4.68
C SER A 507 14.57 -42.03 -3.44
N PHE A 508 15.77 -42.04 -2.87
CA PHE A 508 16.07 -42.74 -1.62
C PHE A 508 15.50 -42.03 -0.38
N GLN A 509 15.53 -40.70 -0.35
CA GLN A 509 14.89 -39.93 0.72
C GLN A 509 13.36 -40.09 0.67
N ILE A 510 12.78 -40.07 -0.52
CA ILE A 510 11.35 -40.33 -0.72
C ILE A 510 10.99 -41.73 -0.22
N GLU A 511 11.75 -42.76 -0.60
CA GLU A 511 11.58 -44.13 -0.12
C GLU A 511 11.61 -44.21 1.42
N LYS A 512 12.55 -43.49 2.07
CA LYS A 512 12.65 -43.45 3.53
C LYS A 512 11.44 -42.78 4.19
N VAL A 513 11.04 -41.60 3.69
CA VAL A 513 9.88 -40.86 4.22
C VAL A 513 8.59 -41.65 4.01
N PHE A 514 8.44 -42.28 2.84
CA PHE A 514 7.30 -43.13 2.52
C PHE A 514 7.20 -44.35 3.43
N LYS A 515 8.34 -45.02 3.67
CA LYS A 515 8.44 -46.13 4.63
C LYS A 515 7.97 -45.70 6.02
N GLN A 516 8.51 -44.59 6.53
CA GLN A 516 8.13 -44.06 7.84
C GLN A 516 6.63 -43.74 7.92
N ALA A 517 6.05 -43.14 6.88
CA ALA A 517 4.61 -42.84 6.82
C ALA A 517 3.76 -44.12 6.83
N CYS A 518 4.20 -45.19 6.17
CA CYS A 518 3.50 -46.48 6.16
C CYS A 518 3.65 -47.27 7.48
N GLU A 519 4.71 -47.03 8.24
CA GLU A 519 5.04 -47.75 9.48
C GLU A 519 4.59 -47.01 10.76
N ALA A 520 4.06 -45.80 10.65
CA ALA A 520 3.79 -44.88 11.77
C ALA A 520 2.62 -45.27 12.70
N GLY A 521 1.91 -46.37 12.46
CA GLY A 521 0.81 -46.84 13.31
C GLY A 521 -0.20 -47.71 12.55
N SER A 522 -1.27 -48.14 13.24
CA SER A 522 -2.37 -48.90 12.63
C SER A 522 -3.31 -48.05 11.78
N ASP A 523 -3.35 -46.73 12.01
CA ASP A 523 -4.11 -45.76 11.22
C ASP A 523 -3.13 -44.93 10.37
N LEU A 524 -3.18 -45.11 9.05
CA LEU A 524 -2.41 -44.29 8.12
C LEU A 524 -2.96 -42.86 8.08
N ASP A 525 -2.06 -41.87 8.11
CA ASP A 525 -2.40 -40.48 7.82
C ASP A 525 -2.64 -40.31 6.32
N TRP A 526 -3.89 -40.50 5.88
CA TRP A 526 -4.27 -40.47 4.46
C TRP A 526 -3.90 -39.17 3.76
N VAL A 527 -3.86 -38.03 4.46
CA VAL A 527 -3.40 -36.75 3.94
C VAL A 527 -1.93 -36.81 3.50
N LEU A 528 -1.09 -37.42 4.33
CA LEU A 528 0.34 -37.55 4.08
C LEU A 528 0.62 -38.55 2.97
N ILE A 529 0.01 -39.74 3.03
CA ILE A 529 0.20 -40.79 2.01
C ILE A 529 -0.22 -40.28 0.62
N ASP A 530 -1.34 -39.58 0.55
CA ASP A 530 -1.85 -38.94 -0.65
C ASP A 530 -0.89 -37.89 -1.21
N ALA A 531 -0.36 -36.99 -0.37
CA ALA A 531 0.62 -35.99 -0.79
C ALA A 531 1.91 -36.64 -1.34
N LEU A 532 2.38 -37.70 -0.69
CA LEU A 532 3.57 -38.44 -1.13
C LEU A 532 3.34 -39.13 -2.48
N LEU A 533 2.24 -39.86 -2.63
CA LEU A 533 1.91 -40.55 -3.89
C LEU A 533 1.65 -39.59 -5.05
N ARG A 534 1.03 -38.43 -4.79
CA ARG A 534 0.84 -37.36 -5.77
C ARG A 534 2.18 -36.77 -6.25
N GLY A 535 3.19 -36.74 -5.39
CA GLY A 535 4.51 -36.20 -5.72
C GLY A 535 5.43 -37.17 -6.46
N VAL A 536 5.14 -38.47 -6.47
CA VAL A 536 5.93 -39.48 -7.18
C VAL A 536 5.46 -39.59 -8.63
N ARG A 537 6.32 -39.17 -9.56
CA ARG A 537 6.03 -39.13 -11.01
C ARG A 537 7.07 -39.89 -11.84
N THR A 538 8.23 -40.20 -11.28
CA THR A 538 9.30 -40.91 -11.97
C THR A 538 9.23 -42.41 -11.71
N GLU A 539 9.35 -43.22 -12.78
CA GLU A 539 9.37 -44.69 -12.71
C GLU A 539 10.42 -45.22 -11.71
N VAL A 540 11.57 -44.54 -11.61
CA VAL A 540 12.65 -44.89 -10.66
C VAL A 540 12.19 -44.79 -9.22
N THR A 541 11.42 -43.75 -8.89
CA THR A 541 10.89 -43.55 -7.54
C THR A 541 9.72 -44.48 -7.28
N GLU A 542 8.84 -44.67 -8.27
CA GLU A 542 7.74 -45.64 -8.23
C GLU A 542 8.24 -47.06 -7.92
N ALA A 543 9.28 -47.53 -8.61
CA ALA A 543 9.87 -48.85 -8.39
C ALA A 543 10.37 -49.05 -6.93
N LYS A 544 10.86 -47.99 -6.29
CA LYS A 544 11.34 -48.04 -4.90
C LYS A 544 10.21 -48.09 -3.88
N ILE A 545 9.12 -47.35 -4.12
CA ILE A 545 7.98 -47.32 -3.20
C ILE A 545 7.03 -48.50 -3.40
N LYS A 546 7.10 -49.19 -4.55
CA LYS A 546 6.25 -50.32 -4.95
C LYS A 546 6.09 -51.38 -3.86
N ARG A 547 7.16 -51.71 -3.14
CA ARG A 547 7.15 -52.72 -2.06
C ARG A 547 6.31 -52.35 -0.84
N PHE A 548 5.91 -51.08 -0.70
CA PHE A 548 5.11 -50.58 0.43
C PHE A 548 3.63 -50.45 0.08
N LEU A 549 3.26 -50.53 -1.21
CA LEU A 549 1.88 -50.40 -1.66
C LEU A 549 0.92 -51.45 -1.07
N PRO A 550 1.31 -52.73 -0.86
CA PRO A 550 0.43 -53.71 -0.22
C PRO A 550 -0.08 -53.25 1.16
N ASN A 551 0.80 -52.68 1.99
CA ASN A 551 0.43 -52.17 3.31
C ASN A 551 -0.62 -51.06 3.23
N ILE A 552 -0.57 -50.23 2.18
CA ILE A 552 -1.55 -49.16 1.94
C ILE A 552 -2.91 -49.75 1.56
N VAL A 553 -2.93 -50.79 0.73
CA VAL A 553 -4.16 -51.48 0.33
C VAL A 553 -4.82 -52.15 1.54
N ASP A 554 -4.03 -52.85 2.36
CA ASP A 554 -4.52 -53.49 3.59
C ASP A 554 -5.11 -52.45 4.57
N ALA A 555 -4.42 -51.32 4.75
CA ALA A 555 -4.90 -50.23 5.60
C ALA A 555 -6.15 -49.55 5.03
N ALA A 556 -6.25 -49.43 3.70
CA ALA A 556 -7.43 -48.86 3.04
C ALA A 556 -8.66 -49.76 3.20
N GLU A 557 -8.46 -51.07 3.22
CA GLU A 557 -9.51 -52.07 3.47
C GLU A 557 -10.01 -52.01 4.92
N ALA A 558 -9.10 -51.78 5.89
CA ALA A 558 -9.47 -51.59 7.28
C ALA A 558 -10.16 -50.24 7.55
N CYS A 559 -9.81 -49.19 6.81
CA CYS A 559 -10.36 -47.85 6.99
C CYS A 559 -11.77 -47.75 6.40
N LYS A 560 -12.71 -47.11 7.11
CA LYS A 560 -14.14 -47.09 6.71
C LYS A 560 -14.59 -45.81 5.99
N ASN A 561 -13.87 -44.70 6.10
CA ASN A 561 -14.32 -43.39 5.60
C ASN A 561 -13.14 -42.56 5.06
N GLY A 562 -13.45 -41.59 4.19
CA GLY A 562 -12.51 -40.55 3.78
C GLY A 562 -12.17 -40.65 2.31
N TRP A 563 -12.44 -39.59 1.55
CA TRP A 563 -12.25 -39.56 0.10
C TRP A 563 -10.79 -39.71 -0.34
N ARG A 564 -9.83 -39.25 0.49
CA ARG A 564 -8.39 -39.35 0.20
C ARG A 564 -7.90 -40.79 0.07
N ARG A 565 -8.51 -41.74 0.79
CA ARG A 565 -8.15 -43.17 0.67
C ARG A 565 -8.39 -43.70 -0.74
N TRP A 566 -9.47 -43.24 -1.39
CA TRP A 566 -9.80 -43.67 -2.76
C TRP A 566 -8.87 -43.03 -3.78
N ARG A 567 -8.50 -41.76 -3.60
CA ARG A 567 -7.49 -41.11 -4.46
C ARG A 567 -6.12 -41.78 -4.33
N VAL A 568 -5.74 -42.16 -3.12
CA VAL A 568 -4.53 -42.95 -2.85
C VAL A 568 -4.59 -44.29 -3.58
N LEU A 569 -5.69 -45.04 -3.44
CA LEU A 569 -5.87 -46.34 -4.10
C LEU A 569 -5.86 -46.23 -5.63
N LEU A 570 -6.44 -45.16 -6.19
CA LEU A 570 -6.37 -44.89 -7.62
C LEU A 570 -4.90 -44.73 -8.07
N ARG A 571 -4.10 -43.97 -7.32
CA ARG A 571 -2.67 -43.80 -7.61
C ARG A 571 -1.88 -45.10 -7.40
N VAL A 572 -2.25 -45.94 -6.43
CA VAL A 572 -1.68 -47.28 -6.25
C VAL A 572 -1.89 -48.15 -7.49
N ILE A 573 -3.10 -48.18 -8.06
CA ILE A 573 -3.39 -48.94 -9.29
C ILE A 573 -2.56 -48.45 -10.47
N GLN A 574 -2.37 -47.13 -10.59
CA GLN A 574 -1.57 -46.53 -11.66
C GLN A 574 -0.09 -46.96 -11.58
N ILE A 575 0.45 -47.09 -10.36
CA ILE A 575 1.84 -47.51 -10.14
C ILE A 575 2.00 -49.03 -10.25
N ASP A 576 1.12 -49.78 -9.60
CA ASP A 576 1.11 -51.24 -9.67
C ASP A 576 -0.29 -51.83 -9.50
N ARG A 577 -0.98 -52.03 -10.62
CA ARG A 577 -2.30 -52.65 -10.66
C ARG A 577 -2.34 -54.03 -9.99
N ALA A 578 -1.24 -54.78 -9.99
CA ALA A 578 -1.19 -56.13 -9.42
C ALA A 578 -1.40 -56.17 -7.89
N VAL A 579 -1.24 -55.04 -7.19
CA VAL A 579 -1.39 -54.96 -5.72
C VAL A 579 -2.85 -54.98 -5.30
N VAL A 580 -3.78 -54.54 -6.16
CA VAL A 580 -5.21 -54.48 -5.85
C VAL A 580 -5.93 -55.59 -6.60
N ASP A 581 -6.44 -56.59 -5.87
CA ASP A 581 -7.22 -57.66 -6.49
C ASP A 581 -8.60 -57.18 -6.96
N GLN A 582 -9.18 -57.87 -7.95
CA GLN A 582 -10.51 -57.51 -8.49
C GLN A 582 -11.64 -57.59 -7.45
N GLY A 583 -11.49 -58.44 -6.44
CA GLY A 583 -12.45 -58.60 -5.35
C GLY A 583 -12.44 -57.45 -4.35
N PHE A 584 -11.41 -56.58 -4.36
CA PHE A 584 -11.26 -55.48 -3.42
C PHE A 584 -12.47 -54.54 -3.42
N SER A 585 -12.99 -54.22 -4.61
CA SER A 585 -14.17 -53.37 -4.79
C SER A 585 -15.45 -53.95 -4.15
N GLN A 586 -15.53 -55.27 -3.96
CA GLN A 586 -16.64 -55.93 -3.30
C GLN A 586 -16.50 -55.91 -1.77
N ARG A 587 -15.25 -55.93 -1.28
CA ARG A 587 -14.91 -55.93 0.15
C ARG A 587 -14.97 -54.54 0.77
N VAL A 588 -14.55 -53.51 0.03
CA VAL A 588 -14.48 -52.13 0.51
C VAL A 588 -15.54 -51.28 -0.19
N LYS A 589 -16.51 -50.78 0.58
CA LYS A 589 -17.54 -49.87 0.08
C LYS A 589 -17.30 -48.44 0.59
N PRO A 590 -17.72 -47.41 -0.17
CA PRO A 590 -17.77 -46.05 0.33
C PRO A 590 -18.70 -45.97 1.55
N SER A 591 -18.49 -44.95 2.39
CA SER A 591 -19.31 -44.76 3.59
C SER A 591 -20.81 -44.74 3.25
N ALA A 592 -21.63 -45.54 3.94
CA ALA A 592 -23.08 -45.56 3.75
C ALA A 592 -23.82 -44.44 4.52
N LYS A 593 -23.09 -43.42 5.01
CA LYS A 593 -23.67 -42.33 5.80
C LYS A 593 -24.54 -41.43 4.91
N LYS A 594 -25.60 -40.86 5.49
CA LYS A 594 -26.57 -40.00 4.76
C LYS A 594 -25.93 -38.75 4.11
N ASN A 595 -24.78 -38.31 4.63
CA ASN A 595 -23.98 -37.19 4.11
C ASN A 595 -22.57 -37.69 3.73
N VAL A 596 -22.47 -38.50 2.67
CA VAL A 596 -21.16 -38.90 2.12
C VAL A 596 -20.55 -37.69 1.43
N ASP A 597 -19.26 -37.45 1.66
CA ASP A 597 -18.50 -36.45 0.91
C ASP A 597 -18.58 -36.79 -0.59
N PRO A 598 -19.06 -35.87 -1.47
CA PRO A 598 -19.19 -36.13 -2.90
C PRO A 598 -17.87 -36.60 -3.55
N ARG A 599 -16.73 -36.15 -3.02
CA ARG A 599 -15.40 -36.60 -3.46
C ARG A 599 -15.20 -38.09 -3.22
N GLU A 600 -15.74 -38.64 -2.13
CA GLU A 600 -15.58 -40.06 -1.80
C GLU A 600 -16.25 -40.93 -2.87
N ILE A 601 -17.45 -40.53 -3.31
CA ILE A 601 -18.18 -41.22 -4.38
C ILE A 601 -17.44 -41.10 -5.71
N LEU A 602 -16.96 -39.89 -6.03
CA LEU A 602 -16.25 -39.63 -7.28
C LEU A 602 -14.98 -40.47 -7.40
N PHE A 603 -14.07 -40.38 -6.43
CA PHE A 603 -12.83 -41.14 -6.44
C PHE A 603 -13.06 -42.65 -6.33
N PHE A 604 -14.11 -43.09 -5.63
CA PHE A 604 -14.49 -44.51 -5.63
C PHE A 604 -14.88 -45.02 -7.01
N LYS A 605 -15.66 -44.24 -7.78
CA LYS A 605 -16.05 -44.62 -9.14
C LYS A 605 -14.86 -44.64 -10.09
N GLU A 606 -13.99 -43.63 -10.03
CA GLU A 606 -12.75 -43.63 -10.81
C GLU A 606 -11.88 -44.84 -10.50
N PHE A 607 -11.78 -45.20 -9.22
CA PHE A 607 -11.10 -46.40 -8.77
C PHE A 607 -11.73 -47.68 -9.36
N GLN A 608 -13.05 -47.82 -9.37
CA GLN A 608 -13.73 -48.98 -9.98
C GLN A 608 -13.46 -49.08 -11.48
N ILE A 609 -13.46 -47.95 -12.19
CA ILE A 609 -13.16 -47.89 -13.63
C ILE A 609 -11.71 -48.33 -13.87
N ALA A 610 -10.76 -47.78 -13.11
CA ALA A 610 -9.34 -48.13 -13.22
C ALA A 610 -9.09 -49.62 -12.91
N LEU A 611 -9.81 -50.18 -11.94
CA LEU A 611 -9.68 -51.59 -11.54
C LEU A 611 -10.26 -52.54 -12.60
N SER A 612 -11.38 -52.18 -13.23
CA SER A 612 -12.05 -52.99 -14.26
C SER A 612 -11.27 -53.00 -15.59
N GLY A 613 -10.54 -51.93 -15.88
CA GLY A 613 -9.89 -51.72 -17.17
C GLY A 613 -10.89 -51.31 -18.25
N ALA A 614 -10.41 -50.59 -19.27
CA ALA A 614 -11.24 -49.88 -20.25
C ALA A 614 -12.23 -50.76 -21.08
N ASN A 615 -12.12 -52.09 -21.02
CA ASN A 615 -12.83 -52.99 -21.94
C ASN A 615 -14.08 -53.67 -21.35
N THR A 616 -14.43 -53.43 -20.08
CA THR A 616 -15.54 -54.14 -19.40
C THR A 616 -16.37 -53.24 -18.50
N VAL A 617 -16.86 -52.10 -19.00
CA VAL A 617 -17.84 -51.29 -18.25
C VAL A 617 -19.24 -51.90 -18.49
N SER A 618 -19.75 -52.62 -17.50
CA SER A 618 -21.17 -53.01 -17.41
C SER A 618 -22.05 -51.76 -17.24
N PRO A 619 -23.31 -51.72 -17.72
CA PRO A 619 -24.20 -50.58 -17.56
C PRO A 619 -24.30 -50.15 -16.10
N VAL A 620 -24.25 -48.84 -15.88
CA VAL A 620 -24.13 -48.17 -14.56
C VAL A 620 -25.31 -48.48 -13.62
N ASP A 621 -26.45 -48.92 -14.15
CA ASP A 621 -27.68 -49.16 -13.39
C ASP A 621 -27.55 -50.27 -12.33
N ASP A 622 -26.68 -51.27 -12.52
CA ASP A 622 -26.54 -52.39 -11.59
C ASP A 622 -25.60 -52.12 -10.40
N ALA A 623 -24.75 -51.08 -10.48
CA ALA A 623 -23.71 -50.84 -9.46
C ALA A 623 -24.13 -49.88 -8.33
N LEU A 624 -25.23 -49.13 -8.51
CA LEU A 624 -25.74 -48.15 -7.55
C LEU A 624 -26.65 -48.77 -6.49
N GLY A 625 -26.21 -49.81 -5.78
CA GLY A 625 -26.96 -50.40 -4.63
C GLY A 625 -27.27 -49.45 -3.46
N VAL A 626 -27.17 -48.13 -3.65
CA VAL A 626 -27.76 -47.08 -2.82
C VAL A 626 -29.04 -46.62 -3.54
N PRO A 627 -30.25 -46.91 -3.03
CA PRO A 627 -31.46 -46.35 -3.61
C PRO A 627 -31.35 -44.83 -3.53
N LEU A 628 -31.24 -44.19 -4.70
CA LEU A 628 -31.45 -42.75 -4.80
C LEU A 628 -32.82 -42.47 -4.17
N PRO A 629 -32.96 -41.46 -3.29
CA PRO A 629 -34.22 -41.17 -2.64
C PRO A 629 -35.29 -40.98 -3.72
N SER A 630 -36.26 -41.88 -3.75
CA SER A 630 -37.32 -41.96 -4.76
C SER A 630 -38.22 -40.72 -4.78
N ASP A 631 -38.18 -39.91 -3.73
CA ASP A 631 -39.07 -38.78 -3.54
C ASP A 631 -38.28 -37.46 -3.64
N GLY A 632 -38.05 -37.00 -4.87
CA GLY A 632 -37.63 -35.61 -5.13
C GLY A 632 -36.50 -35.37 -6.14
N VAL A 633 -36.12 -36.32 -6.98
CA VAL A 633 -35.06 -36.10 -7.99
C VAL A 633 -35.55 -35.13 -9.07
N ALA A 634 -34.96 -33.93 -9.10
CA ALA A 634 -35.01 -33.06 -10.27
C ALA A 634 -34.36 -33.78 -11.46
N HIS A 635 -35.18 -34.23 -12.42
CA HIS A 635 -34.70 -34.84 -13.65
C HIS A 635 -33.74 -33.88 -14.37
N TRP A 636 -32.47 -34.27 -14.48
CA TRP A 636 -31.54 -33.58 -15.35
C TRP A 636 -31.87 -33.96 -16.80
N THR A 637 -32.22 -32.97 -17.63
CA THR A 637 -32.70 -33.17 -19.01
C THR A 637 -31.60 -33.50 -20.02
N GLY A 638 -30.34 -33.63 -19.56
CA GLY A 638 -29.15 -33.68 -20.42
C GLY A 638 -28.66 -32.29 -20.84
N SER A 639 -29.37 -31.21 -20.50
CA SER A 639 -28.95 -29.83 -20.73
C SER A 639 -27.91 -29.40 -19.70
N VAL A 640 -26.78 -28.87 -20.16
CA VAL A 640 -25.75 -28.27 -19.28
C VAL A 640 -26.32 -27.13 -18.43
N LYS A 641 -27.35 -26.43 -18.91
CA LYS A 641 -28.02 -25.32 -18.21
C LYS A 641 -28.83 -25.77 -16.98
N ASP A 642 -29.11 -27.06 -16.88
CA ASP A 642 -29.97 -27.63 -15.85
C ASP A 642 -29.14 -28.29 -14.74
N ILE A 643 -27.80 -28.18 -14.78
CA ILE A 643 -26.91 -28.76 -13.77
C ILE A 643 -26.82 -27.84 -12.55
N ASN A 644 -27.24 -28.36 -11.40
CA ASN A 644 -27.18 -27.75 -10.07
C ASN A 644 -26.52 -28.73 -9.06
N ASN A 645 -26.36 -28.32 -7.80
CA ASN A 645 -25.69 -29.15 -6.79
C ASN A 645 -26.38 -30.49 -6.52
N GLN A 646 -27.69 -30.60 -6.77
CA GLN A 646 -28.47 -31.81 -6.53
C GLN A 646 -28.29 -32.85 -7.65
N ASN A 647 -27.94 -32.42 -8.86
CA ASN A 647 -27.74 -33.31 -10.01
C ASN A 647 -26.32 -33.24 -10.60
N LEU A 648 -25.38 -32.49 -10.01
CA LEU A 648 -23.96 -32.42 -10.43
C LEU A 648 -23.32 -33.81 -10.48
N CYS A 649 -23.54 -34.66 -9.47
CA CYS A 649 -23.04 -36.04 -9.50
C CYS A 649 -23.69 -36.85 -10.63
N LEU A 650 -24.97 -36.61 -10.96
CA LEU A 650 -25.64 -37.25 -12.09
C LEU A 650 -25.06 -36.74 -13.41
N ALA A 651 -24.90 -35.42 -13.59
CA ALA A 651 -24.33 -34.83 -14.79
C ALA A 651 -22.86 -35.23 -15.02
N LEU A 652 -22.04 -35.30 -13.96
CA LEU A 652 -20.70 -35.87 -14.02
C LEU A 652 -20.76 -37.34 -14.44
N ASN A 653 -21.56 -38.17 -13.75
CA ASN A 653 -21.69 -39.59 -14.09
C ASN A 653 -22.24 -39.83 -15.49
N THR A 654 -23.13 -38.98 -15.97
CA THR A 654 -23.67 -39.11 -17.33
C THR A 654 -22.70 -38.53 -18.35
N GLY A 655 -21.88 -37.54 -18.02
CA GLY A 655 -20.73 -37.14 -18.86
C GLY A 655 -19.66 -38.22 -18.96
N PHE A 656 -19.42 -38.95 -17.85
CA PHE A 656 -18.62 -40.18 -17.80
C PHE A 656 -19.26 -41.31 -18.63
N ALA A 657 -20.59 -41.50 -18.56
CA ALA A 657 -21.30 -42.58 -19.25
C ALA A 657 -21.65 -42.29 -20.72
N ASN A 658 -21.77 -41.01 -21.12
CA ASN A 658 -22.08 -40.58 -22.49
C ASN A 658 -20.82 -40.25 -23.31
N ASN A 659 -19.66 -40.80 -22.97
CA ASN A 659 -18.42 -40.68 -23.76
C ASN A 659 -17.86 -39.24 -23.94
N TRP A 660 -18.21 -38.26 -23.11
CA TRP A 660 -17.54 -36.94 -23.16
C TRP A 660 -16.06 -37.04 -22.80
N LEU A 661 -15.71 -38.02 -21.95
CA LEU A 661 -14.34 -38.41 -21.65
C LEU A 661 -13.64 -39.18 -22.77
N GLU A 662 -14.32 -39.70 -23.78
CA GLU A 662 -13.69 -40.33 -24.95
C GLU A 662 -12.92 -39.27 -25.77
N SER A 663 -13.43 -38.03 -25.79
CA SER A 663 -12.71 -36.86 -26.32
C SER A 663 -11.45 -36.49 -25.49
N ILE A 664 -11.46 -36.78 -24.20
CA ILE A 664 -10.31 -36.66 -23.28
C ILE A 664 -9.38 -37.87 -23.39
N GLU A 665 -9.88 -39.08 -23.72
CA GLU A 665 -9.08 -40.26 -24.04
C GLU A 665 -8.31 -40.10 -25.35
N HIS A 666 -8.79 -39.26 -26.25
CA HIS A 666 -8.03 -38.84 -27.44
C HIS A 666 -6.87 -37.88 -27.13
N ILE A 667 -6.79 -37.32 -25.90
CA ILE A 667 -5.57 -36.65 -25.42
C ILE A 667 -4.50 -37.73 -25.23
N ARG A 668 -3.70 -37.96 -26.28
CA ARG A 668 -2.65 -38.99 -26.31
C ARG A 668 -1.56 -38.83 -25.24
N SER A 669 -1.51 -37.66 -24.60
CA SER A 669 -0.56 -37.33 -23.54
C SER A 669 -1.18 -37.64 -22.17
N LEU A 670 -0.75 -38.73 -21.55
CA LEU A 670 -1.09 -39.09 -20.16
C LEU A 670 -0.89 -37.90 -19.19
N PRO A 671 0.22 -37.13 -19.28
CA PRO A 671 0.42 -35.94 -18.43
C PRO A 671 -0.61 -34.83 -18.64
N ALA A 672 -1.10 -34.63 -19.88
CA ALA A 672 -2.11 -33.60 -20.16
C ALA A 672 -3.49 -34.03 -19.65
N LYS A 673 -3.80 -35.33 -19.72
CA LYS A 673 -5.02 -35.92 -19.15
C LYS A 673 -5.03 -35.82 -17.61
N GLU A 674 -3.93 -36.17 -16.96
CA GLU A 674 -3.77 -36.02 -15.50
C GLU A 674 -3.89 -34.55 -15.08
N LYS A 675 -3.22 -33.64 -15.81
CA LYS A 675 -3.28 -32.20 -15.54
C LYS A 675 -4.68 -31.62 -15.70
N PHE A 676 -5.45 -32.09 -16.68
CA PHE A 676 -6.84 -31.69 -16.90
C PHE A 676 -7.74 -32.15 -15.74
N ILE A 677 -7.66 -33.42 -15.35
CA ILE A 677 -8.45 -33.98 -14.25
C ILE A 677 -8.11 -33.27 -12.94
N ASP A 678 -6.82 -33.09 -12.65
CA ASP A 678 -6.37 -32.37 -11.47
C ASP A 678 -6.89 -30.93 -11.44
N HIS A 679 -6.90 -30.22 -12.57
CA HIS A 679 -7.38 -28.84 -12.64
C HIS A 679 -8.91 -28.74 -12.51
N PHE A 680 -9.66 -29.62 -13.17
CA PHE A 680 -11.11 -29.70 -13.03
C PHE A 680 -11.52 -29.96 -11.58
N LEU A 681 -10.87 -30.94 -10.94
CA LEU A 681 -11.07 -31.25 -9.54
C LEU A 681 -10.67 -30.06 -8.65
N ASP A 682 -9.54 -29.40 -8.93
CA ASP A 682 -9.10 -28.21 -8.19
C ASP A 682 -10.19 -27.12 -8.20
N MET A 683 -10.75 -26.80 -9.36
CA MET A 683 -11.82 -25.80 -9.46
C MET A 683 -13.11 -26.22 -8.76
N ALA A 684 -13.49 -27.50 -8.85
CA ALA A 684 -14.65 -28.05 -8.16
C ALA A 684 -14.47 -28.09 -6.63
N LEU A 685 -13.22 -28.15 -6.14
CA LEU A 685 -12.89 -28.18 -4.73
C LEU A 685 -12.74 -26.80 -4.09
N HIS A 686 -12.37 -25.78 -4.87
CA HIS A 686 -12.09 -24.43 -4.38
C HIS A 686 -13.21 -23.43 -4.64
N THR A 687 -14.31 -23.86 -5.26
CA THR A 687 -15.53 -23.05 -5.35
C THR A 687 -16.13 -22.95 -3.94
N LYS A 688 -16.05 -21.77 -3.31
CA LYS A 688 -16.66 -21.55 -2.00
C LYS A 688 -18.16 -21.81 -2.08
N ASP A 689 -18.68 -22.59 -1.15
CA ASP A 689 -20.12 -22.71 -0.85
C ASP A 689 -20.64 -21.38 -0.27
N ASP A 690 -20.60 -20.29 -1.04
CA ASP A 690 -21.33 -19.08 -0.67
C ASP A 690 -22.79 -19.35 -1.04
N GLU A 691 -23.68 -19.50 -0.05
CA GLU A 691 -25.12 -19.83 -0.22
C GLU A 691 -25.85 -18.88 -1.21
N LYS A 692 -25.25 -17.73 -1.54
CA LYS A 692 -25.78 -16.73 -2.47
C LYS A 692 -25.19 -16.76 -3.88
N SER A 693 -24.07 -17.43 -4.10
CA SER A 693 -23.50 -17.64 -5.43
C SER A 693 -23.49 -19.14 -5.72
N LEU A 694 -24.65 -19.68 -6.08
CA LEU A 694 -24.74 -21.00 -6.71
C LEU A 694 -24.00 -20.94 -8.05
N ILE A 695 -22.69 -21.16 -8.01
CA ILE A 695 -21.92 -21.45 -9.20
C ILE A 695 -22.43 -22.79 -9.70
N SER A 696 -23.27 -22.75 -10.73
CA SER A 696 -23.77 -23.94 -11.38
C SER A 696 -22.58 -24.76 -11.91
N ALA A 697 -22.73 -26.07 -12.05
CA ALA A 697 -21.69 -26.89 -12.67
C ALA A 697 -21.31 -26.38 -14.08
N GLN A 698 -22.26 -25.71 -14.75
CA GLN A 698 -22.03 -24.96 -15.97
C GLN A 698 -20.98 -23.85 -15.78
N GLY A 699 -20.98 -23.12 -14.67
CA GLY A 699 -19.94 -22.13 -14.34
C GLY A 699 -18.56 -22.75 -14.16
N ILE A 700 -18.46 -23.90 -13.49
CA ILE A 700 -17.19 -24.65 -13.36
C ILE A 700 -16.70 -25.11 -14.74
N TRP A 701 -17.58 -25.66 -15.57
CA TRP A 701 -17.25 -26.10 -16.93
C TRP A 701 -16.85 -24.95 -17.85
N LEU A 702 -17.57 -23.83 -17.80
CA LEU A 702 -17.26 -22.63 -18.60
C LEU A 702 -15.95 -21.97 -18.17
N ASN A 703 -15.66 -21.92 -16.86
CA ASN A 703 -14.38 -21.44 -16.35
C ASN A 703 -13.22 -22.34 -16.80
N MET A 704 -13.43 -23.66 -16.88
CA MET A 704 -12.40 -24.59 -17.37
C MET A 704 -12.12 -24.38 -18.86
N LEU A 705 -13.17 -24.17 -19.64
CA LEU A 705 -13.07 -23.90 -21.07
C LEU A 705 -12.52 -22.50 -21.38
N ALA A 706 -12.63 -21.56 -20.44
CA ALA A 706 -12.07 -20.22 -20.55
C ALA A 706 -10.57 -20.17 -20.19
N ASP A 707 -10.02 -21.22 -19.56
CA ASP A 707 -8.58 -21.35 -19.35
C ASP A 707 -7.88 -21.66 -20.69
N GLY A 708 -7.10 -20.70 -21.17
CA GLY A 708 -6.41 -20.76 -22.46
C GLY A 708 -5.45 -21.94 -22.62
N GLU A 709 -4.97 -22.53 -21.51
CA GLU A 709 -4.09 -23.71 -21.57
C GLU A 709 -4.86 -24.98 -22.00
N PHE A 710 -6.14 -25.10 -21.64
CA PHE A 710 -6.96 -26.28 -21.96
C PHE A 710 -7.79 -26.11 -23.22
N PHE A 711 -8.19 -24.88 -23.58
CA PHE A 711 -8.86 -24.59 -24.85
C PHE A 711 -7.96 -24.90 -26.07
N GLU A 712 -6.65 -24.70 -25.93
CA GLU A 712 -5.67 -24.95 -26.97
C GLU A 712 -5.34 -26.45 -27.18
N LEU A 713 -5.86 -27.37 -26.35
CA LEU A 713 -5.72 -28.80 -26.58
C LEU A 713 -6.44 -29.19 -27.89
N PRO A 714 -5.73 -29.68 -28.93
CA PRO A 714 -6.27 -29.85 -30.28
C PRO A 714 -7.52 -30.75 -30.35
N THR A 715 -7.65 -31.69 -29.42
CA THR A 715 -8.78 -32.61 -29.28
C THR A 715 -10.05 -31.98 -28.71
N LEU A 716 -9.92 -31.04 -27.77
CA LEU A 716 -11.07 -30.29 -27.24
C LEU A 716 -11.57 -29.29 -28.28
N LYS A 717 -10.65 -28.62 -28.98
CA LYS A 717 -10.94 -27.72 -30.11
C LYS A 717 -11.59 -28.46 -31.30
N GLY A 718 -11.15 -29.68 -31.59
CA GLY A 718 -11.70 -30.55 -32.64
C GLY A 718 -13.09 -31.11 -32.31
N GLY A 719 -13.34 -31.53 -31.06
CA GLY A 719 -14.66 -31.99 -30.61
C GLY A 719 -15.71 -30.88 -30.63
N TYR A 720 -15.31 -29.64 -30.32
CA TYR A 720 -16.17 -28.45 -30.37
C TYR A 720 -16.65 -28.12 -31.80
N LEU A 721 -15.79 -28.34 -32.80
CA LEU A 721 -16.10 -28.09 -34.21
C LEU A 721 -16.98 -29.19 -34.84
N MET A 722 -17.04 -30.38 -34.24
CA MET A 722 -17.78 -31.53 -34.77
C MET A 722 -19.25 -31.59 -34.30
N HIS A 723 -19.67 -30.76 -33.33
CA HIS A 723 -21.05 -30.68 -32.84
C HIS A 723 -21.62 -29.25 -32.88
N PRO A 724 -21.97 -28.71 -34.06
CA PRO A 724 -22.41 -27.31 -34.24
C PRO A 724 -23.82 -26.99 -33.70
N ASN A 725 -24.56 -27.97 -33.14
CA ASN A 725 -25.93 -27.76 -32.65
C ASN A 725 -26.03 -27.26 -31.20
N ILE A 726 -24.90 -26.92 -30.56
CA ILE A 726 -24.90 -26.28 -29.24
C ILE A 726 -24.72 -24.77 -29.43
N SER A 727 -25.81 -24.06 -29.69
CA SER A 727 -25.80 -22.59 -29.77
C SER A 727 -25.79 -21.98 -28.36
N PHE A 728 -24.70 -21.32 -27.98
CA PHE A 728 -24.65 -20.41 -26.82
C PHE A 728 -24.88 -18.96 -27.27
N PRO A 729 -25.75 -18.17 -26.61
CA PRO A 729 -25.83 -16.74 -26.85
C PRO A 729 -24.71 -16.01 -26.08
N CYS A 730 -23.90 -15.24 -26.82
CA CYS A 730 -22.97 -14.20 -26.38
C CYS A 730 -21.85 -14.56 -25.37
N LEU A 731 -20.70 -14.98 -25.91
CA LEU A 731 -19.39 -14.55 -25.39
C LEU A 731 -18.80 -13.56 -26.40
N THR A 732 -18.95 -12.27 -26.15
CA THR A 732 -18.20 -11.22 -26.84
C THR A 732 -16.73 -11.34 -26.41
N LEU A 733 -15.90 -11.88 -27.32
CA LEU A 733 -14.46 -11.85 -27.23
C LEU A 733 -13.98 -10.40 -27.25
N ILE A 734 -13.33 -9.95 -26.17
CA ILE A 734 -12.47 -8.77 -26.19
C ILE A 734 -11.17 -9.21 -26.90
N PRO A 735 -10.71 -8.52 -27.96
CA PRO A 735 -9.48 -8.89 -28.63
C PRO A 735 -8.28 -8.58 -27.72
N LEU A 736 -7.43 -9.57 -27.51
CA LEU A 736 -6.11 -9.44 -26.91
C LEU A 736 -5.16 -8.82 -27.94
N ASP A 737 -5.05 -7.50 -27.90
CA ASP A 737 -3.80 -6.79 -28.17
C ASP A 737 -3.22 -6.39 -26.81
N ILE A 738 -2.12 -7.07 -26.40
CA ILE A 738 -0.94 -6.64 -25.61
C ILE A 738 -0.16 -7.89 -25.18
#